data_AF-A0A3A6N2B1-F1
#
_entry.id   AF-A0A3A6N2B1-F1
#
_cell.length_a   1.000
_cell.length_b   1.000
_cell.length_c   1.000
_cell.angle_alpha   90.00
_cell.angle_beta   90.00
_cell.angle_gamma   90.00
#
_symmetry.space_group_name_H-M   'P 1'
#
loop_
_entity.id
_entity.type
_entity.pdbx_description
1 polymer ?
#
loop_
_entity_poly.entity_id
_entity_poly.type
_entity_poly.pdbx_seq_one_letter_code
_entity_poly.pdbx_strand_id
1 'polypeptide(L)'
;MWRRRNQVLRKLVGRLVMLMFILTLLVGAAQANPVSDLNDFTDTRDHWAVQSIAQSNALGIVQGPGGNVFRPSDPVTRVDLIIMLIRALGLENEANAVRVQDQNIQFPADVTYGKGHIVLAANRKIIDKNRILSTEFRKPATRLEVGYLTAQALDLADNPTPLNFLDTKDIHSLYHGKISAIVNKGIMRGLPGNTFEPNRSVTRAEMTTVISNMLSKGDINPYPGRYLIGRLLVLNPSDNTVSVQTSLGAKTYSLASTYVTYRDGKRVNLTGLSPGQNAVLVLDGAGKICYLAYTTDSIRDTSTNYTGTIQALRIESGQIKMDLGLNTGSRITLGFSDNPKITQDGVSKNLSDTIGLTARISVVNGLVTQIELTSGEIEGTVVNLRTTGTPRIRVELTNGTEETYYIASNVTVKRGSTTLDLDDVREGDLVELTLNRNDEVSELKIKTSGLEGTVTYLRTSGTQRIRIELANGTECTYYIASNVTVKRGSTTLDLDGVREGDVVEFTLNRNDEVSELRIKTSAATSGTLSDLNLSRNRITVERSSSSRTTYDLASNVSVKRGSTTIDLERLMIGAKVEVTVSGDRVTAIKVTDDQNVTIEGEIRSVDTSRERITIRQSSGNEFQLYFEASATIRDESGRSLAIRDLVNRWKVRLQLRDGNIRRLDVIDT
;
A
#
# COMPACT_ATOMS: atom_id res chain seq x y z
N MET A 1 13.48 22.37 -51.33
CA MET A 1 12.37 21.42 -51.64
C MET A 1 12.76 19.94 -51.62
N TRP A 2 14.05 19.57 -51.71
CA TRP A 2 14.51 18.17 -51.74
C TRP A 2 14.50 17.44 -50.36
N ARG A 3 14.70 18.16 -49.25
CA ARG A 3 14.65 17.57 -47.88
C ARG A 3 13.25 17.18 -47.38
N ARG A 4 12.17 17.81 -47.87
CA ARG A 4 10.79 17.46 -47.46
C ARG A 4 10.22 16.24 -48.19
N ARG A 5 10.67 15.92 -49.42
CA ARG A 5 10.26 14.70 -50.15
C ARG A 5 10.86 13.41 -49.56
N ASN A 6 12.07 13.46 -49.00
CA ASN A 6 12.72 12.28 -48.40
C ASN A 6 12.21 11.91 -46.98
N GLN A 7 11.63 12.85 -46.23
CA GLN A 7 10.97 12.53 -44.96
C GLN A 7 9.61 11.84 -45.16
N VAL A 8 8.91 12.13 -46.25
CA VAL A 8 7.63 11.48 -46.57
C VAL A 8 7.86 10.07 -47.14
N LEU A 9 8.89 9.86 -47.97
CA LEU A 9 9.23 8.51 -48.47
C LEU A 9 9.80 7.57 -47.39
N ARG A 10 10.61 8.04 -46.41
CA ARG A 10 11.05 7.20 -45.28
C ARG A 10 9.91 6.81 -44.33
N LYS A 11 8.87 7.65 -44.21
CA LYS A 11 7.64 7.32 -43.46
C LYS A 11 6.71 6.33 -44.19
N LEU A 12 6.82 6.22 -45.52
CA LEU A 12 6.02 5.29 -46.35
C LEU A 12 6.70 3.92 -46.51
N VAL A 13 8.02 3.88 -46.71
CA VAL A 13 8.78 2.61 -46.81
C VAL A 13 8.86 1.91 -45.45
N GLY A 14 8.94 2.67 -44.34
CA GLY A 14 8.84 2.12 -42.99
C GLY A 14 7.46 1.54 -42.64
N ARG A 15 6.37 2.03 -43.25
CA ARG A 15 5.00 1.50 -43.03
C ARG A 15 4.71 0.22 -43.83
N LEU A 16 5.34 0.03 -44.99
CA LEU A 16 5.16 -1.15 -45.84
C LEU A 16 5.99 -2.37 -45.35
N VAL A 17 7.19 -2.14 -44.81
CA VAL A 17 7.98 -3.22 -44.17
C VAL A 17 7.39 -3.62 -42.80
N MET A 18 6.70 -2.68 -42.12
CA MET A 18 5.97 -2.92 -40.88
C MET A 18 4.70 -3.76 -41.08
N LEU A 19 4.02 -3.69 -42.25
CA LEU A 19 2.86 -4.53 -42.54
C LEU A 19 3.21 -5.97 -42.93
N MET A 20 4.37 -6.23 -43.54
CA MET A 20 4.81 -7.60 -43.89
C MET A 20 5.45 -8.37 -42.72
N PHE A 21 5.93 -7.70 -41.67
CA PHE A 21 6.41 -8.35 -40.43
C PHE A 21 5.33 -8.55 -39.36
N ILE A 22 4.19 -7.85 -39.47
CA ILE A 22 3.00 -8.08 -38.62
C ILE A 22 2.25 -9.37 -39.02
N LEU A 23 2.46 -9.88 -40.25
CA LEU A 23 1.74 -11.06 -40.75
C LEU A 23 2.43 -12.41 -40.47
N THR A 24 3.71 -12.43 -40.05
CA THR A 24 4.46 -13.69 -39.79
C THR A 24 4.81 -13.95 -38.32
N LEU A 25 4.46 -13.03 -37.41
CA LEU A 25 4.46 -13.26 -35.94
C LEU A 25 3.07 -13.63 -35.42
N LEU A 26 2.27 -14.31 -36.25
CA LEU A 26 0.96 -14.87 -35.88
C LEU A 26 1.07 -16.29 -35.27
N VAL A 27 2.27 -16.77 -34.95
CA VAL A 27 2.46 -18.07 -34.29
C VAL A 27 2.90 -17.81 -32.85
N GLY A 28 1.95 -17.93 -31.94
CA GLY A 28 2.16 -17.69 -30.51
C GLY A 28 1.27 -16.60 -29.94
N ALA A 29 0.06 -16.39 -30.45
CA ALA A 29 -1.02 -16.06 -29.53
C ALA A 29 -0.98 -17.16 -28.47
N ALA A 30 -0.52 -16.84 -27.26
CA ALA A 30 -0.81 -17.65 -26.10
C ALA A 30 -2.32 -17.85 -26.15
N GLN A 31 -2.74 -19.03 -26.59
CA GLN A 31 -4.14 -19.41 -26.56
C GLN A 31 -4.48 -19.32 -25.08
N ALA A 32 -5.19 -18.26 -24.69
CA ALA A 32 -5.92 -18.29 -23.44
C ALA A 32 -6.70 -19.60 -23.51
N ASN A 33 -6.39 -20.55 -22.60
CA ASN A 33 -7.09 -21.82 -22.57
C ASN A 33 -8.59 -21.51 -22.67
N PRO A 34 -9.34 -22.12 -23.61
CA PRO A 34 -10.74 -21.81 -23.78
C PRO A 34 -11.40 -21.97 -22.42
N VAL A 35 -11.98 -20.88 -21.94
CA VAL A 35 -12.76 -20.84 -20.71
C VAL A 35 -13.83 -21.92 -20.88
N SER A 36 -13.76 -23.00 -20.11
CA SER A 36 -14.67 -24.12 -20.29
C SER A 36 -16.09 -23.65 -20.00
N ASP A 37 -16.98 -23.80 -20.98
CA ASP A 37 -18.42 -23.68 -20.77
C ASP A 37 -18.86 -24.62 -19.64
N LEU A 38 -19.88 -24.22 -18.89
CA LEU A 38 -20.43 -25.05 -17.82
C LEU A 38 -20.83 -26.42 -18.39
N ASN A 39 -20.27 -27.48 -17.81
CA ASN A 39 -20.68 -28.85 -18.11
C ASN A 39 -21.70 -29.31 -17.07
N ASP A 40 -22.95 -29.48 -17.50
CA ASP A 40 -24.01 -30.04 -16.65
C ASP A 40 -23.83 -31.55 -16.49
N PHE A 41 -23.12 -31.96 -15.44
CA PHE A 41 -22.80 -33.36 -15.19
C PHE A 41 -24.06 -34.17 -14.85
N THR A 42 -24.30 -35.26 -15.59
CA THR A 42 -25.52 -36.06 -15.46
C THR A 42 -25.58 -36.86 -14.17
N ASP A 43 -24.43 -37.32 -13.67
CA ASP A 43 -24.26 -38.14 -12.47
C ASP A 43 -24.27 -37.33 -11.16
N THR A 44 -24.47 -36.01 -11.22
CA THR A 44 -24.51 -35.15 -10.03
C THR A 44 -25.85 -34.47 -9.81
N ARG A 45 -26.81 -34.56 -10.74
CA ARG A 45 -28.07 -33.79 -10.69
C ARG A 45 -28.86 -33.96 -9.39
N ASP A 46 -28.87 -35.18 -8.84
CA ASP A 46 -29.55 -35.52 -7.57
C ASP A 46 -28.56 -35.68 -6.39
N HIS A 47 -27.29 -35.30 -6.58
CA HIS A 47 -26.25 -35.45 -5.58
C HIS A 47 -26.25 -34.27 -4.59
N TRP A 48 -26.00 -34.53 -3.31
CA TRP A 48 -26.03 -33.52 -2.25
C TRP A 48 -25.06 -32.34 -2.49
N ALA A 49 -23.96 -32.60 -3.21
CA ALA A 49 -22.94 -31.61 -3.56
C ALA A 49 -23.15 -30.92 -4.92
N VAL A 50 -24.31 -31.12 -5.58
CA VAL A 50 -24.57 -30.64 -6.94
C VAL A 50 -24.26 -29.15 -7.12
N GLN A 51 -24.66 -28.31 -6.16
CA GLN A 51 -24.40 -26.87 -6.22
C GLN A 51 -22.90 -26.55 -6.12
N SER A 52 -22.17 -27.15 -5.17
CA SER A 52 -20.72 -26.92 -5.01
C SER A 52 -19.92 -27.43 -6.20
N ILE A 53 -20.33 -28.56 -6.79
CA ILE A 53 -19.73 -29.11 -8.01
C ILE A 53 -19.97 -28.15 -9.18
N ALA A 54 -21.21 -27.71 -9.39
CA ALA A 54 -21.56 -26.80 -10.47
C ALA A 54 -20.85 -25.45 -10.35
N GLN A 55 -20.76 -24.88 -9.14
CA GLN A 55 -20.03 -23.63 -8.88
C GLN A 55 -18.54 -23.79 -9.22
N SER A 56 -17.91 -24.87 -8.71
CA SER A 56 -16.49 -25.14 -8.95
C SER A 56 -16.20 -25.42 -10.43
N ASN A 57 -17.14 -26.04 -11.15
CA ASN A 57 -17.01 -26.30 -12.58
C ASN A 57 -17.22 -25.04 -13.43
N ALA A 58 -18.19 -24.20 -13.09
CA ALA A 58 -18.41 -22.91 -13.74
C ALA A 58 -17.15 -22.03 -13.67
N LEU A 59 -16.40 -22.12 -12.56
CA LEU A 59 -15.12 -21.45 -12.36
C LEU A 59 -13.93 -22.18 -12.98
N GLY A 60 -14.11 -23.34 -13.60
CA GLY A 60 -13.02 -24.13 -14.20
C GLY A 60 -12.07 -24.79 -13.18
N ILE A 61 -12.41 -24.76 -11.88
CA ILE A 61 -11.57 -25.33 -10.81
C ILE A 61 -11.60 -26.86 -10.90
N VAL A 62 -12.78 -27.43 -11.15
CA VAL A 62 -12.98 -28.87 -11.27
C VAL A 62 -13.53 -29.26 -12.64
N GLN A 63 -13.10 -30.42 -13.12
CA GLN A 63 -13.50 -30.99 -14.39
C GLN A 63 -13.75 -32.49 -14.22
N GLY A 64 -14.65 -33.05 -15.03
CA GLY A 64 -14.90 -34.48 -15.12
C GLY A 64 -13.93 -35.17 -16.09
N PRO A 65 -13.79 -36.51 -16.04
CA PRO A 65 -12.94 -37.27 -16.96
C PRO A 65 -13.42 -37.27 -18.43
N GLY A 66 -14.63 -36.75 -18.71
CA GLY A 66 -15.24 -36.71 -20.04
C GLY A 66 -16.68 -37.25 -20.04
N GLY A 67 -17.39 -37.09 -21.15
CA GLY A 67 -18.72 -37.67 -21.35
C GLY A 67 -19.84 -37.13 -20.43
N ASN A 68 -19.74 -35.88 -19.98
CA ASN A 68 -20.69 -35.25 -19.04
C ASN A 68 -20.83 -35.98 -17.69
N VAL A 69 -19.77 -36.64 -17.22
CA VAL A 69 -19.71 -37.32 -15.91
C VAL A 69 -18.67 -36.65 -15.01
N PHE A 70 -18.97 -36.48 -13.72
CA PHE A 70 -18.06 -35.88 -12.73
C PHE A 70 -17.35 -36.89 -11.83
N ARG A 71 -18.02 -38.01 -11.52
CA ARG A 71 -17.65 -39.04 -10.53
C ARG A 71 -17.52 -38.47 -9.10
N PRO A 72 -18.63 -38.03 -8.47
CA PRO A 72 -18.59 -37.35 -7.17
C PRO A 72 -18.03 -38.22 -6.03
N SER A 73 -18.21 -39.54 -6.11
CA SER A 73 -17.81 -40.50 -5.07
C SER A 73 -16.36 -40.98 -5.18
N ASP A 74 -15.67 -40.74 -6.30
CA ASP A 74 -14.29 -41.16 -6.46
C ASP A 74 -13.37 -40.36 -5.50
N PRO A 75 -12.32 -40.98 -4.94
CA PRO A 75 -11.36 -40.27 -4.12
C PRO A 75 -10.53 -39.28 -4.95
N VAL A 76 -10.19 -38.13 -4.34
CA VAL A 76 -9.25 -37.17 -4.91
C VAL A 76 -7.83 -37.68 -4.71
N THR A 77 -7.04 -37.77 -5.79
CA THR A 77 -5.61 -38.11 -5.68
C THR A 77 -4.81 -36.90 -5.18
N ARG A 78 -3.61 -37.10 -4.63
CA ARG A 78 -2.76 -35.97 -4.18
C ARG A 78 -2.41 -35.00 -5.31
N VAL A 79 -2.19 -35.48 -6.53
CA VAL A 79 -1.96 -34.61 -7.69
C VAL A 79 -3.23 -33.82 -8.05
N ASP A 80 -4.41 -34.45 -8.01
CA ASP A 80 -5.68 -33.76 -8.26
C ASP A 80 -5.97 -32.69 -7.20
N LEU A 81 -5.68 -32.98 -5.92
CA LEU A 81 -5.77 -32.01 -4.83
C LEU A 81 -4.93 -30.77 -5.13
N ILE A 82 -3.66 -30.96 -5.52
CA ILE A 82 -2.76 -29.84 -5.86
C ILE A 82 -3.30 -29.06 -7.06
N ILE A 83 -3.73 -29.74 -8.12
CA ILE A 83 -4.31 -29.08 -9.31
C ILE A 83 -5.53 -28.25 -8.92
N MET A 84 -6.46 -28.81 -8.14
CA MET A 84 -7.66 -28.12 -7.69
C MET A 84 -7.32 -26.89 -6.83
N LEU A 85 -6.36 -27.00 -5.90
CA LEU A 85 -5.92 -25.87 -5.08
C LEU A 85 -5.26 -24.77 -5.92
N ILE A 86 -4.35 -25.12 -6.83
CA ILE A 86 -3.70 -24.16 -7.74
C ILE A 86 -4.73 -23.43 -8.61
N ARG A 87 -5.73 -24.15 -9.13
CA ARG A 87 -6.85 -23.54 -9.88
C ARG A 87 -7.72 -22.66 -9.00
N ALA A 88 -8.04 -23.11 -7.79
CA ALA A 88 -8.83 -22.35 -6.82
C ALA A 88 -8.14 -21.03 -6.42
N LEU A 89 -6.81 -21.00 -6.44
CA LEU A 89 -6.01 -19.79 -6.23
C LEU A 89 -5.88 -18.90 -7.50
N GLY A 90 -6.44 -19.30 -8.64
CA GLY A 90 -6.35 -18.56 -9.91
C GLY A 90 -5.01 -18.72 -10.64
N LEU A 91 -4.23 -19.74 -10.31
CA LEU A 91 -2.83 -19.88 -10.73
C LEU A 91 -2.62 -20.87 -11.88
N GLU A 92 -3.69 -21.25 -12.59
CA GLU A 92 -3.63 -22.23 -13.68
C GLU A 92 -2.68 -21.79 -14.79
N ASN A 93 -2.71 -20.50 -15.17
CA ASN A 93 -1.84 -19.97 -16.23
C ASN A 93 -0.37 -19.99 -15.80
N GLU A 94 -0.07 -19.63 -14.55
CA GLU A 94 1.28 -19.72 -14.01
C GLU A 94 1.79 -21.17 -14.01
N ALA A 95 0.94 -22.11 -13.57
CA ALA A 95 1.28 -23.53 -13.54
C ALA A 95 1.59 -24.08 -14.94
N ASN A 96 0.82 -23.66 -15.95
CA ASN A 96 1.03 -24.05 -17.34
C ASN A 96 2.26 -23.39 -17.97
N ALA A 97 2.66 -22.21 -17.49
CA ALA A 97 3.87 -21.52 -17.95
C ALA A 97 5.16 -22.05 -17.31
N VAL A 98 5.06 -22.88 -16.25
CA VAL A 98 6.25 -23.45 -15.59
C VAL A 98 7.06 -24.29 -16.57
N ARG A 99 8.31 -23.89 -16.78
CA ARG A 99 9.31 -24.67 -17.52
C ARG A 99 9.90 -25.75 -16.63
N VAL A 100 9.20 -26.88 -16.51
CA VAL A 100 9.55 -27.97 -15.58
C VAL A 100 11.00 -28.47 -15.76
N GLN A 101 11.51 -28.48 -17.00
CA GLN A 101 12.88 -28.93 -17.29
C GLN A 101 13.95 -28.06 -16.61
N ASP A 102 13.68 -26.77 -16.41
CA ASP A 102 14.64 -25.80 -15.88
C ASP A 102 14.72 -25.84 -14.34
N GLN A 103 13.89 -26.65 -13.68
CA GLN A 103 13.70 -26.62 -12.22
C GLN A 103 14.56 -27.65 -11.48
N ASN A 104 15.23 -28.53 -12.23
CA ASN A 104 16.03 -29.65 -11.72
C ASN A 104 15.29 -30.50 -10.66
N ILE A 105 14.01 -30.79 -10.91
CA ILE A 105 13.15 -31.61 -10.04
C ILE A 105 12.96 -32.98 -10.68
N GLN A 106 13.24 -34.04 -9.92
CA GLN A 106 12.89 -35.41 -10.29
C GLN A 106 11.47 -35.74 -9.80
N PHE A 107 10.68 -36.36 -10.67
CA PHE A 107 9.31 -36.79 -10.36
C PHE A 107 9.25 -38.32 -10.26
N PRO A 108 8.40 -38.87 -9.39
CA PRO A 108 8.10 -40.29 -9.42
C PRO A 108 7.38 -40.66 -10.72
N ALA A 109 7.56 -41.91 -11.15
CA ALA A 109 7.15 -42.38 -12.48
C ALA A 109 5.63 -42.34 -12.70
N ASP A 110 4.84 -42.34 -11.63
CA ASP A 110 3.37 -42.32 -11.65
C ASP A 110 2.78 -40.93 -11.97
N VAL A 111 3.60 -39.87 -11.93
CA VAL A 111 3.22 -38.49 -12.29
C VAL A 111 3.26 -38.30 -13.81
N THR A 112 2.14 -38.56 -14.46
CA THR A 112 1.98 -38.38 -15.93
C THR A 112 1.36 -37.04 -16.33
N TYR A 113 0.79 -36.30 -15.39
CA TYR A 113 0.18 -34.98 -15.58
C TYR A 113 0.39 -34.10 -14.33
N GLY A 114 0.06 -32.81 -14.42
CA GLY A 114 0.12 -31.89 -13.27
C GLY A 114 1.54 -31.52 -12.81
N LYS A 115 2.59 -31.82 -13.58
CA LYS A 115 3.97 -31.50 -13.21
C LYS A 115 4.17 -30.01 -12.96
N GLY A 116 3.65 -29.15 -13.84
CA GLY A 116 3.70 -27.69 -13.67
C GLY A 116 3.03 -27.23 -12.36
N HIS A 117 1.86 -27.79 -12.04
CA HIS A 117 1.14 -27.53 -10.79
C HIS A 117 1.94 -27.96 -9.56
N ILE A 118 2.54 -29.15 -9.58
CA ILE A 118 3.38 -29.66 -8.49
C ILE A 118 4.59 -28.75 -8.27
N VAL A 119 5.29 -28.36 -9.33
CA VAL A 119 6.41 -27.42 -9.22
C VAL A 119 5.95 -26.08 -8.66
N LEU A 120 4.86 -25.52 -9.18
CA LEU A 120 4.36 -24.23 -8.71
C LEU A 120 3.97 -24.29 -7.23
N ALA A 121 3.29 -25.36 -6.81
CA ALA A 121 2.96 -25.60 -5.41
C ALA A 121 4.22 -25.68 -4.54
N ALA A 122 5.30 -26.31 -5.03
CA ALA A 122 6.56 -26.38 -4.31
C ALA A 122 7.26 -25.02 -4.21
N ASN A 123 7.28 -24.25 -5.31
CA ASN A 123 7.86 -22.90 -5.35
C ASN A 123 7.11 -21.94 -4.42
N ARG A 124 5.79 -22.15 -4.25
CA ARG A 124 4.93 -21.41 -3.31
C ARG A 124 4.90 -22.03 -1.90
N LYS A 125 5.75 -23.02 -1.61
CA LYS A 125 5.86 -23.70 -0.30
C LYS A 125 4.57 -24.38 0.18
N ILE A 126 3.62 -24.64 -0.73
CA ILE A 126 2.41 -25.41 -0.44
C ILE A 126 2.78 -26.87 -0.15
N ILE A 127 3.75 -27.39 -0.92
CA ILE A 127 4.37 -28.69 -0.69
C ILE A 127 5.89 -28.53 -0.54
N ASP A 128 6.53 -29.50 0.09
CA ASP A 128 7.99 -29.53 0.22
C ASP A 128 8.64 -30.02 -1.08
N LYS A 129 9.47 -29.17 -1.70
CA LYS A 129 10.21 -29.47 -2.92
C LYS A 129 11.09 -30.72 -2.77
N ASN A 130 11.66 -30.95 -1.60
CA ASN A 130 12.57 -32.09 -1.35
C ASN A 130 11.83 -33.43 -1.24
N ARG A 131 10.51 -33.41 -1.08
CA ARG A 131 9.68 -34.59 -0.95
C ARG A 131 8.99 -35.01 -2.25
N ILE A 132 9.15 -34.25 -3.34
CA ILE A 132 8.47 -34.53 -4.61
C ILE A 132 8.78 -35.96 -5.10
N LEU A 133 10.06 -36.36 -5.15
CA LEU A 133 10.45 -37.68 -5.66
C LEU A 133 9.87 -38.84 -4.83
N SER A 134 9.73 -38.67 -3.52
CA SER A 134 9.23 -39.70 -2.61
C SER A 134 7.72 -39.65 -2.37
N THR A 135 7.01 -38.70 -2.97
CA THR A 135 5.56 -38.54 -2.79
C THR A 135 4.77 -39.41 -3.76
N GLU A 136 3.90 -40.27 -3.25
CA GLU A 136 2.99 -41.10 -4.06
C GLU A 136 1.78 -40.26 -4.51
N PHE A 137 1.95 -39.48 -5.57
CA PHE A 137 0.98 -38.48 -6.03
C PHE A 137 -0.34 -39.08 -6.54
N ARG A 138 -0.33 -40.32 -7.03
CA ARG A 138 -1.52 -40.99 -7.56
C ARG A 138 -2.39 -41.66 -6.51
N LYS A 139 -1.93 -41.78 -5.27
CA LYS A 139 -2.75 -42.31 -4.18
C LYS A 139 -3.80 -41.29 -3.69
N PRO A 140 -4.92 -41.75 -3.11
CA PRO A 140 -5.92 -40.90 -2.49
C PRO A 140 -5.31 -39.95 -1.45
N ALA A 141 -5.74 -38.69 -1.47
CA ALA A 141 -5.43 -37.72 -0.43
C ALA A 141 -6.33 -37.93 0.77
N THR A 142 -5.71 -37.96 1.95
CA THR A 142 -6.40 -38.07 3.24
C THR A 142 -7.00 -36.72 3.67
N ARG A 143 -7.96 -36.73 4.60
CA ARG A 143 -8.53 -35.49 5.18
C ARG A 143 -7.47 -34.62 5.84
N LEU A 144 -6.47 -35.22 6.48
CA LEU A 144 -5.33 -34.49 7.03
C LEU A 144 -4.55 -33.76 5.94
N GLU A 145 -4.23 -34.43 4.83
CA GLU A 145 -3.51 -33.82 3.71
C GLU A 145 -4.34 -32.72 3.04
N VAL A 146 -5.65 -32.94 2.82
CA VAL A 146 -6.55 -31.91 2.30
C VAL A 146 -6.57 -30.68 3.20
N GLY A 147 -6.76 -30.87 4.51
CA GLY A 147 -6.78 -29.76 5.46
C GLY A 147 -5.45 -29.02 5.51
N TYR A 148 -4.34 -29.76 5.64
CA TYR A 148 -3.01 -29.17 5.75
C TYR A 148 -2.61 -28.42 4.48
N LEU A 149 -2.78 -29.02 3.29
CA LEU A 149 -2.41 -28.37 2.02
C LEU A 149 -3.34 -27.21 1.69
N THR A 150 -4.61 -27.26 2.09
CA THR A 150 -5.51 -26.09 1.96
C THR A 150 -5.04 -24.94 2.86
N ALA A 151 -4.62 -25.23 4.10
CA ALA A 151 -4.08 -24.22 5.01
C ALA A 151 -2.81 -23.58 4.45
N GLN A 152 -1.93 -24.38 3.85
CA GLN A 152 -0.71 -23.90 3.20
C GLN A 152 -1.02 -23.09 1.94
N ALA A 153 -1.96 -23.54 1.11
CA ALA A 153 -2.39 -22.84 -0.09
C ALA A 153 -2.96 -21.44 0.20
N LEU A 154 -3.64 -21.30 1.33
CA LEU A 154 -4.20 -20.04 1.82
C LEU A 154 -3.23 -19.23 2.71
N ASP A 155 -1.99 -19.71 2.90
CA ASP A 155 -0.98 -19.12 3.78
C ASP A 155 -1.50 -18.79 5.19
N LEU A 156 -2.32 -19.68 5.76
CA LEU A 156 -2.91 -19.46 7.08
C LEU A 156 -1.87 -19.63 8.17
N ALA A 157 -1.75 -18.68 9.10
CA ALA A 157 -0.95 -18.87 10.30
C ALA A 157 -1.48 -20.03 11.16
N ASP A 158 -0.60 -20.63 11.97
CA ASP A 158 -1.03 -21.63 12.94
C ASP A 158 -2.01 -21.01 13.95
N ASN A 159 -3.10 -21.71 14.23
CA ASN A 159 -4.04 -21.32 15.27
C ASN A 159 -3.68 -22.08 16.56
N PRO A 160 -3.34 -21.39 17.67
CA PRO A 160 -2.95 -22.04 18.92
C PRO A 160 -4.12 -22.70 19.66
N THR A 161 -5.36 -22.49 19.20
CA THR A 161 -6.55 -23.10 19.80
C THR A 161 -6.47 -24.63 19.66
N PRO A 162 -6.59 -25.40 20.75
CA PRO A 162 -6.55 -26.86 20.70
C PRO A 162 -7.63 -27.46 19.79
N LEU A 163 -7.29 -28.55 19.10
CA LEU A 163 -8.26 -29.39 18.40
C LEU A 163 -9.03 -30.24 19.40
N ASN A 164 -10.36 -30.11 19.40
CA ASN A 164 -11.24 -30.81 20.33
C ASN A 164 -11.97 -32.00 19.68
N PHE A 165 -11.26 -32.82 18.90
CA PHE A 165 -11.80 -34.03 18.29
C PHE A 165 -11.38 -35.28 19.08
N LEU A 166 -12.22 -36.32 19.09
CA LEU A 166 -11.94 -37.57 19.80
C LEU A 166 -10.71 -38.32 19.25
N ASP A 167 -10.38 -38.08 17.98
CA ASP A 167 -9.26 -38.67 17.24
C ASP A 167 -8.11 -37.67 17.02
N THR A 168 -8.03 -36.56 17.78
CA THR A 168 -6.92 -35.60 17.68
C THR A 168 -5.55 -36.25 17.91
N LYS A 169 -5.49 -37.32 18.72
CA LYS A 169 -4.26 -38.12 18.95
C LYS A 169 -3.72 -38.79 17.68
N ASP A 170 -4.56 -39.01 16.67
CA ASP A 170 -4.18 -39.62 15.40
C ASP A 170 -3.60 -38.57 14.42
N ILE A 171 -3.60 -37.29 14.82
CA ILE A 171 -2.97 -36.19 14.10
C ILE A 171 -1.64 -35.86 14.77
N HIS A 172 -0.54 -35.92 14.02
CA HIS A 172 0.76 -35.50 14.54
C HIS A 172 0.73 -34.02 14.97
N SER A 173 1.30 -33.71 16.14
CA SER A 173 1.21 -32.37 16.79
C SER A 173 1.63 -31.20 15.90
N LEU A 174 2.63 -31.41 15.04
CA LEU A 174 3.08 -30.44 14.02
C LEU A 174 1.93 -29.90 13.13
N TYR A 175 0.89 -30.69 12.90
CA TYR A 175 -0.24 -30.29 12.04
C TYR A 175 -1.40 -29.66 12.81
N HIS A 176 -1.37 -29.67 14.16
CA HIS A 176 -2.51 -29.20 14.97
C HIS A 176 -2.84 -27.74 14.70
N GLY A 177 -1.84 -26.86 14.60
CA GLY A 177 -2.03 -25.43 14.37
C GLY A 177 -2.75 -25.13 13.05
N LYS A 178 -2.27 -25.70 11.93
CA LYS A 178 -2.89 -25.54 10.61
C LYS A 178 -4.29 -26.15 10.53
N ILE A 179 -4.49 -27.35 11.09
CA ILE A 179 -5.80 -28.00 11.07
C ILE A 179 -6.80 -27.21 11.94
N SER A 180 -6.35 -26.68 13.08
CA SER A 180 -7.14 -25.80 13.92
C SER A 180 -7.53 -24.52 13.18
N ALA A 181 -6.62 -23.91 12.43
CA ALA A 181 -6.92 -22.75 11.59
C ALA A 181 -8.01 -23.05 10.54
N ILE A 182 -7.92 -24.18 9.84
CA ILE A 182 -8.91 -24.59 8.82
C ILE A 182 -10.29 -24.86 9.43
N VAL A 183 -10.34 -25.51 10.60
CA VAL A 183 -11.59 -25.84 11.29
C VAL A 183 -12.22 -24.58 11.89
N ASN A 184 -11.44 -23.73 12.54
CA ASN A 184 -11.90 -22.47 13.12
C ASN A 184 -12.45 -21.52 12.05
N LYS A 185 -11.77 -21.45 10.89
CA LYS A 185 -12.24 -20.70 9.73
C LYS A 185 -13.50 -21.30 9.11
N GLY A 186 -13.83 -22.55 9.43
CA GLY A 186 -15.00 -23.28 8.93
C GLY A 186 -14.88 -23.72 7.48
N ILE A 187 -13.65 -23.83 6.96
CA ILE A 187 -13.36 -24.33 5.61
C ILE A 187 -13.59 -25.85 5.56
N MET A 188 -13.11 -26.55 6.60
CA MET A 188 -13.51 -27.93 6.90
C MET A 188 -14.18 -27.98 8.28
N ARG A 189 -14.96 -29.02 8.52
CA ARG A 189 -15.67 -29.25 9.79
C ARG A 189 -15.43 -30.69 10.25
N GLY A 190 -15.57 -30.93 11.55
CA GLY A 190 -15.64 -32.30 12.09
C GLY A 190 -16.82 -33.08 11.51
N LEU A 191 -16.71 -34.41 11.59
CA LEU A 191 -17.74 -35.35 11.17
C LEU A 191 -18.65 -35.74 12.35
N PRO A 192 -19.82 -36.36 12.09
CA PRO A 192 -20.66 -36.91 13.15
C PRO A 192 -19.86 -37.81 14.10
N GLY A 193 -20.09 -37.68 15.41
CA GLY A 193 -19.29 -38.38 16.43
C GLY A 193 -18.10 -37.58 16.96
N ASN A 194 -17.97 -36.29 16.59
CA ASN A 194 -16.89 -35.40 17.05
C ASN A 194 -15.48 -35.88 16.65
N THR A 195 -15.34 -36.36 15.42
CA THR A 195 -14.08 -36.84 14.83
C THR A 195 -13.63 -35.96 13.67
N PHE A 196 -12.33 -35.93 13.40
CA PHE A 196 -11.78 -35.32 12.19
C PHE A 196 -11.55 -36.34 11.07
N GLU A 197 -11.32 -37.61 11.41
CA GLU A 197 -10.96 -38.74 10.57
C GLU A 197 -9.73 -38.47 9.69
N PRO A 198 -8.55 -38.21 10.28
CA PRO A 198 -7.38 -37.69 9.56
C PRO A 198 -6.87 -38.60 8.44
N ASN A 199 -7.04 -39.92 8.58
CA ASN A 199 -6.55 -40.91 7.61
C ASN A 199 -7.60 -41.30 6.54
N ARG A 200 -8.84 -40.81 6.65
CA ARG A 200 -9.88 -41.11 5.66
C ARG A 200 -9.62 -40.33 4.38
N SER A 201 -9.73 -41.00 3.23
CA SER A 201 -9.70 -40.35 1.92
C SER A 201 -10.85 -39.35 1.74
N VAL A 202 -10.61 -38.29 0.97
CA VAL A 202 -11.62 -37.28 0.61
C VAL A 202 -12.16 -37.54 -0.79
N THR A 203 -13.48 -37.52 -0.96
CA THR A 203 -14.11 -37.68 -2.28
C THR A 203 -14.06 -36.39 -3.09
N ARG A 204 -14.24 -36.50 -4.41
CA ARG A 204 -14.31 -35.34 -5.31
C ARG A 204 -15.44 -34.38 -4.91
N ALA A 205 -16.61 -34.90 -4.55
CA ALA A 205 -17.71 -34.09 -4.04
C ALA A 205 -17.32 -33.33 -2.76
N GLU A 206 -16.74 -34.02 -1.77
CA GLU A 206 -16.30 -33.38 -0.53
C GLU A 206 -15.26 -32.29 -0.79
N MET A 207 -14.29 -32.51 -1.68
CA MET A 207 -13.32 -31.48 -2.05
C MET A 207 -13.97 -30.24 -2.66
N THR A 208 -15.03 -30.40 -3.48
CA THR A 208 -15.75 -29.23 -4.00
C THR A 208 -16.45 -28.41 -2.90
N THR A 209 -16.83 -29.04 -1.79
CA THR A 209 -17.38 -28.30 -0.63
C THR A 209 -16.31 -27.49 0.09
N VAL A 210 -15.09 -28.02 0.20
CA VAL A 210 -13.94 -27.28 0.75
C VAL A 210 -13.70 -26.03 -0.09
N ILE A 211 -13.65 -26.17 -1.41
CA ILE A 211 -13.47 -25.05 -2.37
C ILE A 211 -14.64 -24.06 -2.28
N SER A 212 -15.88 -24.54 -2.24
CA SER A 212 -17.07 -23.70 -2.11
C SER A 212 -17.07 -22.91 -0.80
N ASN A 213 -16.61 -23.52 0.31
CA ASN A 213 -16.44 -22.83 1.58
C ASN A 213 -15.38 -21.71 1.47
N MET A 214 -14.23 -21.98 0.83
CA MET A 214 -13.19 -20.96 0.59
C MET A 214 -13.75 -19.79 -0.24
N LEU A 215 -14.50 -20.08 -1.31
CA LEU A 215 -15.17 -19.07 -2.14
C LEU A 215 -16.18 -18.24 -1.34
N SER A 216 -17.05 -18.89 -0.56
CA SER A 216 -18.08 -18.23 0.27
C SER A 216 -17.49 -17.34 1.37
N LYS A 217 -16.29 -17.68 1.86
CA LYS A 217 -15.57 -16.89 2.86
C LYS A 217 -14.78 -15.74 2.26
N GLY A 218 -14.60 -15.74 0.94
CA GLY A 218 -13.81 -14.73 0.23
C GLY A 218 -12.30 -14.99 0.37
N ASP A 219 -11.93 -16.21 0.78
CA ASP A 219 -10.53 -16.62 0.89
C ASP A 219 -9.87 -16.79 -0.47
N ILE A 220 -10.69 -17.09 -1.48
CA ILE A 220 -10.29 -17.20 -2.87
C ILE A 220 -11.31 -16.50 -3.77
N ASN A 221 -10.81 -15.94 -4.86
CA ASN A 221 -11.59 -15.58 -6.02
C ASN A 221 -10.68 -15.76 -7.25
N PRO A 222 -10.63 -16.96 -7.84
CA PRO A 222 -9.67 -17.25 -8.91
C PRO A 222 -9.92 -16.43 -10.17
N TYR A 223 -11.14 -15.93 -10.35
CA TYR A 223 -11.53 -15.12 -11.50
C TYR A 223 -12.44 -13.97 -11.05
N PRO A 224 -11.88 -12.87 -10.52
CA PRO A 224 -12.63 -11.71 -10.04
C PRO A 224 -13.67 -11.16 -11.02
N GLY A 225 -13.35 -11.22 -12.33
CA GLY A 225 -14.23 -10.74 -13.40
C GLY A 225 -15.36 -11.70 -13.76
N ARG A 226 -15.38 -12.90 -13.16
CA ARG A 226 -16.35 -13.95 -13.45
C ARG A 226 -17.17 -14.31 -12.21
N TYR A 227 -16.57 -14.35 -11.03
CA TYR A 227 -17.25 -14.65 -9.77
C TYR A 227 -17.67 -13.36 -9.06
N LEU A 228 -18.98 -13.12 -9.00
CA LEU A 228 -19.55 -11.90 -8.42
C LEU A 228 -20.61 -12.26 -7.37
N ILE A 229 -20.76 -11.40 -6.38
CA ILE A 229 -21.88 -11.43 -5.43
C ILE A 229 -22.66 -10.13 -5.60
N GLY A 230 -23.95 -10.23 -5.83
CA GLY A 230 -24.79 -9.06 -6.04
C GLY A 230 -26.24 -9.32 -5.68
N ARG A 231 -27.01 -8.24 -5.51
CA ARG A 231 -28.44 -8.30 -5.19
C ARG A 231 -29.25 -8.40 -6.48
N LEU A 232 -30.09 -9.42 -6.61
CA LEU A 232 -30.97 -9.57 -7.77
C LEU A 232 -31.98 -8.42 -7.82
N LEU A 233 -32.09 -7.75 -8.96
CA LEU A 233 -33.03 -6.65 -9.19
C LEU A 233 -34.19 -7.08 -10.10
N VAL A 234 -33.86 -7.65 -11.26
CA VAL A 234 -34.85 -8.07 -12.26
C VAL A 234 -34.40 -9.41 -12.83
N LEU A 235 -35.34 -10.34 -12.92
CA LEU A 235 -35.17 -11.65 -13.57
C LEU A 235 -36.13 -11.69 -14.74
N ASN A 236 -35.61 -11.78 -15.96
CA ASN A 236 -36.42 -11.78 -17.18
C ASN A 236 -36.16 -13.07 -17.98
N PRO A 237 -36.92 -14.14 -17.72
CA PRO A 237 -36.77 -15.42 -18.40
C PRO A 237 -37.05 -15.34 -19.90
N SER A 238 -37.96 -14.48 -20.36
CA SER A 238 -38.28 -14.36 -21.80
C SER A 238 -37.13 -13.73 -22.58
N ASP A 239 -36.43 -12.77 -21.98
CA ASP A 239 -35.31 -12.08 -22.62
C ASP A 239 -33.96 -12.73 -22.26
N ASN A 240 -33.96 -13.82 -21.49
CA ASN A 240 -32.77 -14.47 -20.94
C ASN A 240 -31.80 -13.47 -20.28
N THR A 241 -32.32 -12.58 -19.44
CA THR A 241 -31.50 -11.56 -18.75
C THR A 241 -31.75 -11.52 -17.25
N VAL A 242 -30.72 -11.13 -16.51
CA VAL A 242 -30.76 -10.90 -15.06
C VAL A 242 -30.06 -9.59 -14.75
N SER A 243 -30.77 -8.65 -14.12
CA SER A 243 -30.21 -7.41 -13.59
C SER A 243 -29.79 -7.60 -12.13
N VAL A 244 -28.56 -7.21 -11.82
CA VAL A 244 -27.95 -7.40 -10.51
C VAL A 244 -27.30 -6.11 -10.05
N GLN A 245 -27.57 -5.71 -8.81
CA GLN A 245 -26.83 -4.65 -8.12
C GLN A 245 -25.53 -5.22 -7.56
N THR A 246 -24.42 -4.71 -8.06
CA THR A 246 -23.08 -4.92 -7.48
C THR A 246 -22.61 -3.65 -6.78
N SER A 247 -21.44 -3.69 -6.17
CA SER A 247 -20.72 -2.51 -5.69
C SER A 247 -20.39 -1.48 -6.78
N LEU A 248 -20.19 -1.94 -8.02
CA LEU A 248 -19.89 -1.10 -9.18
C LEU A 248 -21.15 -0.48 -9.80
N GLY A 249 -22.34 -0.85 -9.32
CA GLY A 249 -23.62 -0.41 -9.84
C GLY A 249 -24.52 -1.55 -10.30
N ALA A 250 -25.71 -1.18 -10.79
CA ALA A 250 -26.65 -2.10 -11.38
C ALA A 250 -26.22 -2.47 -12.81
N LYS A 251 -26.13 -3.77 -13.10
CA LYS A 251 -25.77 -4.29 -14.43
C LYS A 251 -26.71 -5.41 -14.84
N THR A 252 -27.09 -5.41 -16.12
CA THR A 252 -27.88 -6.49 -16.73
C THR A 252 -26.96 -7.44 -17.47
N TYR A 253 -27.06 -8.72 -17.15
CA TYR A 253 -26.31 -9.80 -17.77
C TYR A 253 -27.26 -10.68 -18.57
N SER A 254 -26.83 -11.13 -19.75
CA SER A 254 -27.50 -12.22 -20.45
C SER A 254 -27.17 -13.57 -19.81
N LEU A 255 -28.07 -14.53 -19.91
CA LEU A 255 -27.83 -15.93 -19.55
C LEU A 255 -27.07 -16.63 -20.68
N ALA A 256 -26.16 -17.53 -20.31
CA ALA A 256 -25.48 -18.41 -21.25
C ALA A 256 -26.48 -19.40 -21.88
N SER A 257 -26.12 -20.02 -23.01
CA SER A 257 -26.96 -21.06 -23.63
C SER A 257 -27.17 -22.27 -22.71
N THR A 258 -26.16 -22.58 -21.90
CA THR A 258 -26.22 -23.55 -20.81
C THR A 258 -25.97 -22.82 -19.50
N TYR A 259 -26.97 -22.79 -18.63
CA TYR A 259 -26.83 -22.23 -17.29
C TYR A 259 -27.56 -23.06 -16.24
N VAL A 260 -27.15 -22.90 -15.00
CA VAL A 260 -27.76 -23.55 -13.83
C VAL A 260 -28.15 -22.53 -12.80
N THR A 261 -29.31 -22.74 -12.17
CA THR A 261 -29.76 -21.93 -11.04
C THR A 261 -30.00 -22.76 -9.79
N TYR A 262 -29.59 -22.24 -8.63
CA TYR A 262 -29.73 -22.93 -7.34
C TYR A 262 -30.34 -22.06 -6.25
N ARG A 263 -31.10 -22.71 -5.38
CA ARG A 263 -31.63 -22.16 -4.14
C ARG A 263 -31.53 -23.21 -3.05
N ASP A 264 -30.92 -22.84 -1.93
CA ASP A 264 -30.82 -23.68 -0.72
C ASP A 264 -30.27 -25.10 -1.01
N GLY A 265 -29.19 -25.20 -1.80
CA GLY A 265 -28.57 -26.48 -2.17
C GLY A 265 -29.23 -27.21 -3.34
N LYS A 266 -30.41 -26.76 -3.80
CA LYS A 266 -31.22 -27.47 -4.80
C LYS A 266 -31.27 -26.73 -6.12
N ARG A 267 -31.25 -27.48 -7.22
CA ARG A 267 -31.43 -26.93 -8.56
C ARG A 267 -32.86 -26.43 -8.71
N VAL A 268 -33.02 -25.22 -9.21
CA VAL A 268 -34.31 -24.59 -9.52
C VAL A 268 -34.28 -24.04 -10.95
N ASN A 269 -35.43 -23.65 -11.47
CA ASN A 269 -35.50 -22.80 -12.67
C ASN A 269 -35.25 -21.33 -12.28
N LEU A 270 -34.96 -20.47 -13.26
CA LEU A 270 -34.76 -19.03 -13.02
C LEU A 270 -35.97 -18.38 -12.30
N THR A 271 -37.18 -18.82 -12.63
CA THR A 271 -38.43 -18.39 -11.97
C THR A 271 -38.57 -18.84 -10.51
N GLY A 272 -37.75 -19.80 -10.07
CA GLY A 272 -37.64 -20.21 -8.67
C GLY A 272 -36.79 -19.24 -7.83
N LEU A 273 -36.15 -18.27 -8.48
CA LEU A 273 -35.49 -17.13 -7.86
C LEU A 273 -36.42 -15.91 -7.92
N SER A 274 -36.20 -15.00 -6.99
CA SER A 274 -36.95 -13.75 -6.79
C SER A 274 -35.98 -12.58 -6.58
N PRO A 275 -36.35 -11.37 -7.05
CA PRO A 275 -35.60 -10.16 -6.76
C PRO A 275 -35.45 -9.87 -5.26
N GLY A 276 -34.48 -9.03 -4.92
CA GLY A 276 -34.23 -8.50 -3.58
C GLY A 276 -33.26 -9.33 -2.75
N GLN A 277 -32.95 -10.57 -3.14
CA GLN A 277 -31.98 -11.45 -2.47
C GLN A 277 -30.58 -11.34 -3.08
N ASN A 278 -29.55 -11.61 -2.28
CA ASN A 278 -28.19 -11.75 -2.79
C ASN A 278 -28.03 -13.07 -3.54
N ALA A 279 -27.24 -13.03 -4.60
CA ALA A 279 -26.87 -14.19 -5.38
C ALA A 279 -25.39 -14.16 -5.73
N VAL A 280 -24.77 -15.34 -5.72
CA VAL A 280 -23.52 -15.60 -6.42
C VAL A 280 -23.83 -15.84 -7.88
N LEU A 281 -23.09 -15.17 -8.76
CA LEU A 281 -23.11 -15.45 -10.20
C LEU A 281 -21.70 -15.74 -10.70
N VAL A 282 -21.63 -16.71 -11.62
CA VAL A 282 -20.41 -16.99 -12.39
C VAL A 282 -20.69 -16.71 -13.86
N LEU A 283 -19.82 -15.90 -14.47
CA LEU A 283 -19.87 -15.57 -15.89
C LEU A 283 -19.03 -16.56 -16.71
N ASP A 284 -19.46 -16.90 -17.92
CA ASP A 284 -18.67 -17.63 -18.91
C ASP A 284 -17.61 -16.72 -19.59
N GLY A 285 -16.88 -17.26 -20.57
CA GLY A 285 -15.88 -16.49 -21.33
C GLY A 285 -16.46 -15.35 -22.16
N ALA A 286 -17.77 -15.38 -22.46
CA ALA A 286 -18.50 -14.35 -23.18
C ALA A 286 -19.17 -13.32 -22.24
N GLY A 287 -18.96 -13.43 -20.93
CA GLY A 287 -19.55 -12.54 -19.93
C GLY A 287 -21.03 -12.81 -19.63
N LYS A 288 -21.56 -13.96 -20.04
CA LYS A 288 -22.94 -14.38 -19.76
C LYS A 288 -23.01 -15.23 -18.50
N ILE A 289 -24.11 -15.15 -17.76
CA ILE A 289 -24.30 -15.94 -16.54
C ILE A 289 -24.44 -17.42 -16.92
N CYS A 290 -23.50 -18.25 -16.48
CA CYS A 290 -23.58 -19.71 -16.59
C CYS A 290 -23.94 -20.39 -15.26
N TYR A 291 -23.70 -19.74 -14.12
CA TYR A 291 -24.15 -20.21 -12.81
C TYR A 291 -24.75 -19.06 -12.02
N LEU A 292 -25.88 -19.29 -11.37
CA LEU A 292 -26.53 -18.35 -10.47
C LEU A 292 -27.08 -19.08 -9.24
N ALA A 293 -26.79 -18.60 -8.04
CA ALA A 293 -27.32 -19.21 -6.84
C ALA A 293 -27.58 -18.20 -5.74
N TYR A 294 -28.66 -18.37 -4.99
CA TYR A 294 -28.86 -17.59 -3.78
C TYR A 294 -27.73 -17.78 -2.78
N THR A 295 -27.40 -16.69 -2.09
CA THR A 295 -26.43 -16.68 -1.01
C THR A 295 -26.87 -15.73 0.09
N THR A 296 -26.49 -16.06 1.31
CA THR A 296 -26.54 -15.15 2.46
C THR A 296 -25.31 -14.26 2.55
N ASP A 297 -24.30 -14.51 1.71
CA ASP A 297 -23.08 -13.72 1.69
C ASP A 297 -23.39 -12.27 1.32
N SER A 298 -22.73 -11.34 2.02
CA SER A 298 -22.80 -9.93 1.69
C SER A 298 -22.05 -9.66 0.39
N ILE A 299 -22.47 -8.62 -0.34
CA ILE A 299 -21.73 -8.10 -1.49
C ILE A 299 -20.33 -7.74 -1.00
N ARG A 300 -19.32 -8.33 -1.65
CA ARG A 300 -17.91 -8.06 -1.37
C ARG A 300 -17.18 -7.86 -2.68
N ASP A 301 -16.17 -7.00 -2.61
CA ASP A 301 -15.32 -6.69 -3.74
C ASP A 301 -13.97 -7.32 -3.60
N THR A 302 -13.47 -7.82 -4.73
CA THR A 302 -12.05 -8.15 -4.86
C THR A 302 -11.37 -7.02 -5.61
N SER A 303 -10.43 -6.37 -4.92
CA SER A 303 -9.60 -5.32 -5.50
C SER A 303 -8.19 -5.83 -5.73
N THR A 304 -7.66 -5.63 -6.93
CA THR A 304 -6.28 -5.93 -7.28
C THR A 304 -5.67 -4.72 -7.96
N ASN A 305 -4.43 -4.38 -7.61
CA ASN A 305 -3.66 -3.38 -8.33
C ASN A 305 -2.60 -4.07 -9.18
N TYR A 306 -2.43 -3.60 -10.41
CA TYR A 306 -1.37 -4.02 -11.30
C TYR A 306 -0.50 -2.82 -11.67
N THR A 307 0.79 -3.08 -11.90
CA THR A 307 1.69 -2.12 -12.55
C THR A 307 2.23 -2.77 -13.81
N GLY A 308 2.21 -2.05 -14.92
CA GLY A 308 2.66 -2.59 -16.19
C GLY A 308 2.48 -1.65 -17.37
N THR A 309 2.95 -2.09 -18.53
CA THR A 309 2.80 -1.38 -19.80
C THR A 309 1.53 -1.82 -20.52
N ILE A 310 0.68 -0.87 -20.89
CA ILE A 310 -0.55 -1.13 -21.65
C ILE A 310 -0.14 -1.45 -23.10
N GLN A 311 -0.22 -2.71 -23.49
CA GLN A 311 0.31 -3.18 -24.78
C GLN A 311 -0.70 -3.03 -25.92
N ALA A 312 -1.97 -3.29 -25.65
CA ALA A 312 -3.03 -3.19 -26.65
C ALA A 312 -4.40 -2.98 -26.00
N LEU A 313 -5.29 -2.36 -26.76
CA LEU A 313 -6.73 -2.38 -26.50
C LEU A 313 -7.39 -3.19 -27.62
N ARG A 314 -8.18 -4.20 -27.25
CA ARG A 314 -8.86 -5.09 -28.19
C ARG A 314 -10.34 -5.17 -27.88
N ILE A 315 -11.14 -5.42 -28.91
CA ILE A 315 -12.56 -5.72 -28.74
C ILE A 315 -12.72 -7.24 -28.81
N GLU A 316 -13.27 -7.82 -27.77
CA GLU A 316 -13.54 -9.25 -27.68
C GLU A 316 -14.98 -9.44 -27.19
N SER A 317 -15.78 -10.19 -27.96
CA SER A 317 -17.21 -10.39 -27.68
C SER A 317 -17.99 -9.08 -27.45
N GLY A 318 -17.61 -8.01 -28.17
CA GLY A 318 -18.23 -6.69 -28.08
C GLY A 318 -17.80 -5.83 -26.89
N GLN A 319 -16.88 -6.30 -26.04
CA GLN A 319 -16.32 -5.52 -24.93
C GLN A 319 -14.88 -5.12 -25.21
N ILE A 320 -14.52 -3.88 -24.85
CA ILE A 320 -13.12 -3.45 -24.85
C ILE A 320 -12.40 -4.20 -23.73
N LYS A 321 -11.25 -4.77 -24.04
CA LYS A 321 -10.31 -5.36 -23.11
C LYS A 321 -8.91 -4.77 -23.32
N MET A 322 -8.13 -4.73 -22.25
CA MET A 322 -6.79 -4.21 -22.20
C MET A 322 -5.79 -5.33 -22.00
N ASP A 323 -4.79 -5.39 -22.86
CA ASP A 323 -3.62 -6.23 -22.66
C ASP A 323 -2.57 -5.45 -21.89
N LEU A 324 -2.26 -5.94 -20.70
CA LEU A 324 -1.26 -5.37 -19.81
C LEU A 324 -0.07 -6.32 -19.76
N GLY A 325 1.10 -5.82 -20.15
CA GLY A 325 2.37 -6.45 -19.82
C GLY A 325 2.75 -6.06 -18.40
N LEU A 326 2.76 -7.01 -17.48
CA LEU A 326 3.15 -6.80 -16.09
C LEU A 326 4.67 -6.70 -15.99
N ASN A 327 5.16 -5.94 -14.99
CA ASN A 327 6.59 -5.81 -14.68
C ASN A 327 7.28 -7.16 -14.40
N THR A 328 6.52 -8.22 -14.13
CA THR A 328 7.01 -9.59 -13.93
C THR A 328 7.30 -10.34 -15.24
N GLY A 329 7.10 -9.70 -16.40
CA GLY A 329 7.21 -10.31 -17.73
C GLY A 329 5.97 -11.11 -18.16
N SER A 330 4.97 -11.23 -17.29
CA SER A 330 3.69 -11.88 -17.60
C SER A 330 2.75 -10.94 -18.34
N ARG A 331 1.83 -11.50 -19.13
CA ARG A 331 0.78 -10.72 -19.81
C ARG A 331 -0.59 -11.12 -19.27
N ILE A 332 -1.43 -10.12 -19.00
CA ILE A 332 -2.82 -10.32 -18.60
C ILE A 332 -3.75 -9.50 -19.48
N THR A 333 -4.99 -9.98 -19.62
CA THR A 333 -6.05 -9.26 -20.32
C THR A 333 -7.16 -8.90 -19.34
N LEU A 334 -7.53 -7.62 -19.29
CA LEU A 334 -8.49 -7.07 -18.34
C LEU A 334 -9.66 -6.41 -19.06
N GLY A 335 -10.89 -6.63 -18.58
CA GLY A 335 -12.07 -5.89 -19.03
C GLY A 335 -12.21 -4.56 -18.30
N PHE A 336 -13.07 -3.67 -18.79
CA PHE A 336 -13.32 -2.36 -18.17
C PHE A 336 -14.65 -2.31 -17.42
N SER A 337 -14.68 -1.53 -16.34
CA SER A 337 -15.94 -1.03 -15.79
C SER A 337 -16.61 -0.06 -16.76
N ASP A 338 -17.86 0.30 -16.52
CA ASP A 338 -18.61 1.14 -17.46
C ASP A 338 -18.00 2.55 -17.58
N ASN A 339 -17.36 3.07 -16.53
CA ASN A 339 -16.73 4.40 -16.50
C ASN A 339 -15.41 4.38 -15.71
N PRO A 340 -14.32 3.84 -16.28
CA PRO A 340 -13.03 3.82 -15.61
C PRO A 340 -12.46 5.24 -15.49
N LYS A 341 -11.88 5.58 -14.34
CA LYS A 341 -11.12 6.83 -14.16
C LYS A 341 -9.75 6.68 -14.81
N ILE A 342 -9.40 7.53 -15.76
CA ILE A 342 -8.11 7.48 -16.47
C ILE A 342 -7.40 8.81 -16.28
N THR A 343 -6.29 8.80 -15.56
CA THR A 343 -5.55 10.01 -15.18
C THR A 343 -4.06 9.89 -15.43
N GLN A 344 -3.41 11.03 -15.63
CA GLN A 344 -1.96 11.20 -15.59
C GLN A 344 -1.69 12.46 -14.78
N ASP A 345 -0.97 12.35 -13.66
CA ASP A 345 -0.69 13.46 -12.74
C ASP A 345 -1.97 14.16 -12.28
N GLY A 346 -3.04 13.38 -12.07
CA GLY A 346 -4.36 13.89 -11.70
C GLY A 346 -5.19 14.50 -12.84
N VAL A 347 -4.67 14.59 -14.06
CA VAL A 347 -5.37 15.12 -15.24
C VAL A 347 -6.03 13.99 -16.03
N SER A 348 -7.32 14.14 -16.36
CA SER A 348 -8.08 13.13 -17.13
C SER A 348 -7.49 12.88 -18.52
N LYS A 349 -7.46 11.63 -18.96
CA LYS A 349 -6.95 11.18 -20.28
C LYS A 349 -7.95 10.30 -21.01
N ASN A 350 -7.80 10.21 -22.33
CA ASN A 350 -8.59 9.25 -23.11
C ASN A 350 -7.96 7.87 -23.04
N LEU A 351 -8.82 6.84 -23.04
CA LEU A 351 -8.37 5.46 -23.06
C LEU A 351 -7.50 5.13 -24.30
N SER A 352 -7.81 5.73 -25.46
CA SER A 352 -7.03 5.54 -26.70
C SER A 352 -5.57 5.99 -26.58
N ASP A 353 -5.28 6.93 -25.67
CA ASP A 353 -3.97 7.55 -25.54
C ASP A 353 -3.06 6.76 -24.57
N THR A 354 -3.57 5.66 -24.02
CA THR A 354 -2.89 4.86 -23.00
C THR A 354 -1.94 3.80 -23.57
N ILE A 355 -2.08 3.44 -24.86
CA ILE A 355 -1.31 2.35 -25.48
C ILE A 355 0.19 2.70 -25.52
N GLY A 356 1.01 1.78 -25.03
CA GLY A 356 2.46 1.88 -24.92
C GLY A 356 2.94 2.61 -23.66
N LEU A 357 2.03 3.11 -22.83
CA LEU A 357 2.37 3.79 -21.58
C LEU A 357 2.36 2.80 -20.41
N THR A 358 3.23 3.03 -19.45
CA THR A 358 3.22 2.35 -18.16
C THR A 358 2.16 2.98 -17.27
N ALA A 359 1.44 2.15 -16.52
CA ALA A 359 0.35 2.58 -15.68
C ALA A 359 0.21 1.72 -14.42
N ARG A 360 -0.34 2.34 -13.37
CA ARG A 360 -0.95 1.65 -12.25
C ARG A 360 -2.43 1.43 -12.56
N ILE A 361 -2.88 0.19 -12.52
CA ILE A 361 -4.24 -0.22 -12.85
C ILE A 361 -4.92 -0.72 -11.59
N SER A 362 -6.02 -0.08 -11.19
CA SER A 362 -6.90 -0.60 -10.15
C SER A 362 -8.04 -1.38 -10.77
N VAL A 363 -8.21 -2.62 -10.32
CA VAL A 363 -9.20 -3.57 -10.81
C VAL A 363 -10.09 -3.96 -9.65
N VAL A 364 -11.39 -3.73 -9.80
CA VAL A 364 -12.41 -4.14 -8.83
C VAL A 364 -13.32 -5.17 -9.51
N ASN A 365 -13.49 -6.33 -8.89
CA ASN A 365 -14.28 -7.43 -9.43
C ASN A 365 -13.87 -7.78 -10.87
N GLY A 366 -12.55 -7.82 -11.10
CA GLY A 366 -11.92 -8.13 -12.39
C GLY A 366 -12.13 -7.10 -13.51
N LEU A 367 -12.75 -5.97 -13.20
CA LEU A 367 -12.94 -4.86 -14.13
C LEU A 367 -12.02 -3.69 -13.75
N VAL A 368 -11.35 -3.11 -14.74
CA VAL A 368 -10.55 -1.89 -14.57
C VAL A 368 -11.48 -0.75 -14.16
N THR A 369 -11.23 -0.20 -12.98
CA THR A 369 -11.94 0.98 -12.45
C THR A 369 -11.07 2.22 -12.48
N GLN A 370 -9.75 2.08 -12.43
CA GLN A 370 -8.82 3.20 -12.55
C GLN A 370 -7.56 2.82 -13.34
N ILE A 371 -7.07 3.78 -14.14
CA ILE A 371 -5.77 3.78 -14.79
C ILE A 371 -5.06 5.08 -14.40
N GLU A 372 -3.95 4.99 -13.68
CA GLU A 372 -3.03 6.11 -13.47
C GLU A 372 -1.80 5.90 -14.34
N LEU A 373 -1.67 6.70 -15.40
CA LEU A 373 -0.51 6.68 -16.29
C LEU A 373 0.71 7.24 -15.55
N THR A 374 1.80 6.49 -15.54
CA THR A 374 3.08 6.93 -15.00
C THR A 374 3.94 7.42 -16.16
N SER A 375 4.52 8.62 -16.06
CA SER A 375 5.72 8.93 -16.85
C SER A 375 6.73 7.82 -16.57
N GLY A 376 7.30 7.16 -17.57
CA GLY A 376 8.14 5.95 -17.43
C GLY A 376 9.46 6.10 -16.67
N GLU A 377 9.54 7.04 -15.73
CA GLU A 377 10.60 7.27 -14.76
C GLU A 377 10.12 6.75 -13.40
N ILE A 378 10.79 5.71 -12.89
CA ILE A 378 10.54 5.14 -11.57
C ILE A 378 11.55 5.75 -10.61
N GLU A 379 11.08 6.45 -9.59
CA GLU A 379 11.94 7.03 -8.56
C GLU A 379 11.93 6.18 -7.28
N GLY A 380 13.12 5.88 -6.75
CA GLY A 380 13.26 5.12 -5.52
C GLY A 380 14.70 5.08 -5.01
N THR A 381 14.89 4.61 -3.78
CA THR A 381 16.19 4.43 -3.15
C THR A 381 16.72 3.04 -3.43
N VAL A 382 17.98 2.89 -3.86
CA VAL A 382 18.58 1.58 -4.10
C VAL A 382 18.71 0.81 -2.79
N VAL A 383 18.00 -0.31 -2.68
CA VAL A 383 18.08 -1.23 -1.54
C VAL A 383 19.15 -2.28 -1.80
N ASN A 384 19.22 -2.77 -3.04
CA ASN A 384 20.20 -3.77 -3.43
C ASN A 384 20.48 -3.71 -4.93
N LEU A 385 21.72 -3.94 -5.32
CA LEU A 385 22.11 -4.10 -6.72
C LEU A 385 22.87 -5.41 -6.90
N ARG A 386 22.45 -6.20 -7.89
CA ARG A 386 23.17 -7.39 -8.32
C ARG A 386 23.62 -7.20 -9.76
N THR A 387 24.93 -7.11 -9.95
CA THR A 387 25.55 -6.92 -11.28
C THR A 387 26.00 -8.24 -11.93
N THR A 388 26.04 -9.35 -11.18
CA THR A 388 26.42 -10.68 -11.69
C THR A 388 25.23 -11.58 -12.01
N GLY A 389 25.39 -12.46 -13.01
CA GLY A 389 24.31 -13.33 -13.50
C GLY A 389 23.31 -12.55 -14.36
N THR A 390 22.03 -12.59 -14.01
CA THR A 390 21.01 -11.69 -14.58
C THR A 390 21.00 -10.40 -13.76
N PRO A 391 21.48 -9.26 -14.32
CA PRO A 391 21.57 -8.02 -13.59
C PRO A 391 20.20 -7.53 -13.14
N ARG A 392 20.09 -7.09 -11.89
CA ARG A 392 18.84 -6.56 -11.32
C ARG A 392 19.11 -5.56 -10.21
N ILE A 393 18.22 -4.59 -10.09
CA ILE A 393 18.22 -3.59 -9.03
C ILE A 393 16.94 -3.71 -8.23
N ARG A 394 17.06 -3.70 -6.92
CA ARG A 394 15.94 -3.52 -6.00
C ARG A 394 15.94 -2.09 -5.50
N VAL A 395 14.80 -1.43 -5.64
CA VAL A 395 14.59 -0.07 -5.14
C VAL A 395 13.39 -0.03 -4.21
N GLU A 396 13.49 0.76 -3.16
CA GLU A 396 12.36 1.15 -2.34
C GLU A 396 11.75 2.42 -2.93
N LEU A 397 10.50 2.31 -3.36
CA LEU A 397 9.77 3.42 -3.97
C LEU A 397 9.31 4.42 -2.89
N THR A 398 8.92 5.62 -3.32
CA THR A 398 8.49 6.71 -2.42
C THR A 398 7.27 6.37 -1.53
N ASN A 399 6.51 5.34 -1.86
CA ASN A 399 5.41 4.81 -1.05
C ASN A 399 5.85 3.73 -0.03
N GLY A 400 7.16 3.47 0.11
CA GLY A 400 7.74 2.48 1.01
C GLY A 400 7.69 1.03 0.51
N THR A 401 7.28 0.78 -0.74
CA THR A 401 7.30 -0.59 -1.29
C THR A 401 8.63 -0.88 -1.98
N GLU A 402 9.23 -2.03 -1.69
CA GLU A 402 10.38 -2.54 -2.43
C GLU A 402 9.95 -3.22 -3.74
N GLU A 403 10.51 -2.79 -4.87
CA GLU A 403 10.35 -3.44 -6.17
C GLU A 403 11.72 -3.84 -6.75
N THR A 404 11.76 -4.94 -7.51
CA THR A 404 12.99 -5.40 -8.19
C THR A 404 12.82 -5.35 -9.70
N TYR A 405 13.75 -4.71 -10.39
CA TYR A 405 13.78 -4.54 -11.84
C TYR A 405 15.00 -5.23 -12.44
N TYR A 406 14.81 -5.90 -13.57
CA TYR A 406 15.93 -6.40 -14.36
C TYR A 406 16.63 -5.25 -15.08
N ILE A 407 17.94 -5.33 -15.27
CA ILE A 407 18.71 -4.27 -15.92
C ILE A 407 19.10 -4.73 -17.33
N ALA A 408 18.84 -3.86 -18.32
CA ALA A 408 19.16 -4.14 -19.70
C ALA A 408 20.67 -4.27 -19.89
N SER A 409 21.10 -5.14 -20.81
CA SER A 409 22.54 -5.33 -21.11
C SER A 409 23.24 -4.06 -21.62
N ASN A 410 22.48 -3.09 -22.09
CA ASN A 410 22.95 -1.79 -22.59
C ASN A 410 22.47 -0.60 -21.74
N VAL A 411 22.25 -0.82 -20.44
CA VAL A 411 21.84 0.25 -19.52
C VAL A 411 22.81 1.43 -19.58
N THR A 412 22.26 2.65 -19.59
CA THR A 412 23.05 3.85 -19.40
C THR A 412 22.93 4.30 -17.94
N VAL A 413 24.04 4.29 -17.20
CA VAL A 413 24.08 4.77 -15.82
C VAL A 413 24.64 6.17 -15.78
N LYS A 414 23.96 7.10 -15.11
CA LYS A 414 24.36 8.50 -15.00
C LYS A 414 24.33 9.00 -13.57
N ARG A 415 25.28 9.87 -13.22
CA ARG A 415 25.25 10.72 -12.03
C ARG A 415 25.41 12.17 -12.49
N GLY A 416 24.31 12.92 -12.46
CA GLY A 416 24.24 14.22 -13.12
C GLY A 416 24.52 14.12 -14.63
N SER A 417 25.55 14.82 -15.12
CA SER A 417 25.97 14.77 -16.53
C SER A 417 26.99 13.68 -16.85
N THR A 418 27.47 12.95 -15.84
CA THR A 418 28.55 11.96 -15.99
C THR A 418 27.95 10.58 -16.19
N THR A 419 28.44 9.83 -17.18
CA THR A 419 28.13 8.40 -17.35
C THR A 419 29.03 7.56 -16.45
N LEU A 420 28.46 6.57 -15.77
CA LEU A 420 29.14 5.67 -14.83
C LEU A 420 29.04 4.21 -15.28
N ASP A 421 29.82 3.35 -14.63
CA ASP A 421 29.61 1.91 -14.71
C ASP A 421 28.49 1.49 -13.74
N LEU A 422 27.84 0.37 -14.01
CA LEU A 422 26.75 -0.11 -13.15
C LEU A 422 27.23 -0.44 -11.73
N ASP A 423 28.48 -0.89 -11.58
CA ASP A 423 29.09 -1.19 -10.28
C ASP A 423 29.34 0.07 -9.42
N ASP A 424 29.20 1.28 -9.99
CA ASP A 424 29.34 2.55 -9.25
C ASP A 424 28.06 2.97 -8.51
N VAL A 425 26.93 2.30 -8.78
CA VAL A 425 25.65 2.53 -8.09
C VAL A 425 25.71 1.87 -6.71
N ARG A 426 25.42 2.64 -5.66
CA ARG A 426 25.53 2.20 -4.27
C ARG A 426 24.17 2.01 -3.63
N GLU A 427 24.09 1.11 -2.66
CA GLU A 427 22.92 1.05 -1.76
C GLU A 427 22.76 2.40 -1.05
N GLY A 428 21.53 2.90 -1.00
CA GLY A 428 21.19 4.24 -0.52
C GLY A 428 21.18 5.34 -1.59
N ASP A 429 21.63 5.07 -2.83
CA ASP A 429 21.51 6.04 -3.92
C ASP A 429 20.03 6.29 -4.24
N LEU A 430 19.61 7.56 -4.32
CA LEU A 430 18.31 7.91 -4.87
C LEU A 430 18.42 7.86 -6.40
N VAL A 431 17.60 7.04 -7.04
CA VAL A 431 17.69 6.78 -8.48
C VAL A 431 16.36 7.03 -9.18
N GLU A 432 16.48 7.43 -10.44
CA GLU A 432 15.40 7.51 -11.42
C GLU A 432 15.68 6.48 -12.51
N LEU A 433 14.78 5.51 -12.69
CA LEU A 433 14.91 4.39 -13.61
C LEU A 433 13.99 4.59 -14.82
N THR A 434 14.54 4.48 -16.03
CA THR A 434 13.77 4.45 -17.27
C THR A 434 13.72 3.03 -17.80
N LEU A 435 12.52 2.46 -17.90
CA LEU A 435 12.34 1.11 -18.45
C LEU A 435 12.26 1.12 -19.99
N ASN A 436 12.86 0.11 -20.64
CA ASN A 436 12.65 -0.12 -22.07
C ASN A 436 11.35 -0.92 -22.33
N ARG A 437 11.09 -1.24 -23.60
CA ARG A 437 9.91 -2.02 -24.02
C ARG A 437 9.87 -3.48 -23.51
N ASN A 438 10.97 -3.97 -22.95
CA ASN A 438 11.09 -5.30 -22.34
C ASN A 438 10.99 -5.25 -20.80
N ASP A 439 10.61 -4.10 -20.23
CA ASP A 439 10.54 -3.84 -18.78
C ASP A 439 11.90 -3.97 -18.07
N GLU A 440 13.00 -3.78 -18.79
CA GLU A 440 14.35 -3.73 -18.25
C GLU A 440 14.82 -2.28 -18.09
N VAL A 441 15.59 -1.99 -17.04
CA VAL A 441 16.20 -0.68 -16.80
C VAL A 441 17.17 -0.36 -17.93
N SER A 442 16.81 0.63 -18.74
CA SER A 442 17.57 1.11 -19.89
C SER A 442 18.35 2.39 -19.60
N GLU A 443 17.87 3.17 -18.63
CA GLU A 443 18.61 4.28 -18.05
C GLU A 443 18.44 4.26 -16.54
N LEU A 444 19.53 4.48 -15.80
CA LEU A 444 19.56 4.63 -14.35
C LEU A 444 20.25 5.95 -14.05
N LYS A 445 19.52 6.93 -13.53
CA LYS A 445 20.08 8.22 -13.14
C LYS A 445 20.14 8.30 -11.62
N ILE A 446 21.34 8.37 -11.06
CA ILE A 446 21.56 8.71 -9.65
C ILE A 446 21.31 10.21 -9.49
N LYS A 447 20.33 10.56 -8.66
CA LYS A 447 20.01 11.96 -8.36
C LYS A 447 21.11 12.57 -7.49
N THR A 448 21.55 13.75 -7.88
CA THR A 448 22.54 14.55 -7.13
C THR A 448 21.95 15.83 -6.58
N SER A 449 20.68 16.15 -6.86
CA SER A 449 20.02 17.39 -6.46
C SER A 449 18.55 17.12 -6.12
N GLY A 450 17.97 17.96 -5.25
CA GLY A 450 16.61 17.74 -4.75
C GLY A 450 16.52 16.53 -3.82
N LEU A 451 17.65 16.12 -3.21
CA LEU A 451 17.67 15.10 -2.18
C LEU A 451 17.12 15.74 -0.89
N GLU A 452 16.21 15.07 -0.20
CA GLU A 452 15.60 15.59 1.04
C GLU A 452 15.70 14.56 2.18
N GLY A 453 15.88 15.05 3.40
CA GLY A 453 15.86 14.22 4.60
C GLY A 453 16.07 15.00 5.89
N THR A 454 16.06 14.29 7.01
CA THR A 454 16.25 14.85 8.35
C THR A 454 17.69 14.66 8.79
N VAL A 455 18.36 15.72 9.22
CA VAL A 455 19.73 15.65 9.74
C VAL A 455 19.72 14.88 11.07
N THR A 456 20.41 13.74 11.15
CA THR A 456 20.52 12.95 12.38
C THR A 456 21.87 13.08 13.06
N TYR A 457 22.89 13.59 12.35
CA TYR A 457 24.21 13.88 12.91
C TYR A 457 24.95 14.93 12.07
N LEU A 458 25.68 15.84 12.72
CA LEU A 458 26.53 16.81 12.05
C LEU A 458 27.89 16.94 12.74
N ARG A 459 28.96 16.92 11.95
CA ARG A 459 30.31 17.25 12.40
C ARG A 459 30.85 18.41 11.58
N THR A 460 31.07 19.55 12.23
CA THR A 460 31.54 20.79 11.58
C THR A 460 33.05 21.03 11.71
N SER A 461 33.76 20.22 12.52
CA SER A 461 35.21 20.32 12.72
C SER A 461 35.99 19.09 12.22
N GLY A 462 37.20 19.32 11.72
CA GLY A 462 38.02 18.29 11.07
C GLY A 462 37.44 17.87 9.72
N THR A 463 37.41 16.57 9.42
CA THR A 463 36.69 16.06 8.25
C THR A 463 35.18 16.23 8.46
N GLN A 464 34.63 17.24 7.79
CA GLN A 464 33.22 17.60 7.90
C GLN A 464 32.34 16.53 7.26
N ARG A 465 31.30 16.13 7.99
CA ARG A 465 30.34 15.09 7.57
C ARG A 465 28.97 15.33 8.14
N ILE A 466 27.95 14.93 7.40
CA ILE A 466 26.54 15.01 7.80
C ILE A 466 25.90 13.64 7.61
N ARG A 467 25.07 13.24 8.55
CA ARG A 467 24.17 12.09 8.41
C ARG A 467 22.75 12.58 8.24
N ILE A 468 22.06 12.02 7.25
CA ILE A 468 20.70 12.39 6.89
C ILE A 468 19.87 11.11 6.81
N GLU A 469 18.78 11.06 7.55
CA GLU A 469 17.72 10.07 7.43
C GLU A 469 16.76 10.48 6.32
N LEU A 470 16.66 9.67 5.28
CA LEU A 470 15.74 9.88 4.15
C LEU A 470 14.30 9.54 4.57
N ALA A 471 13.31 9.89 3.74
CA ALA A 471 11.89 9.68 4.04
C ALA A 471 11.49 8.21 4.30
N ASN A 472 12.29 7.26 3.81
CA ASN A 472 12.13 5.82 4.01
C ASN A 472 12.81 5.29 5.29
N GLY A 473 13.45 6.15 6.08
CA GLY A 473 14.18 5.77 7.30
C GLY A 473 15.62 5.31 7.07
N THR A 474 16.10 5.29 5.83
CA THR A 474 17.51 4.98 5.54
C THR A 474 18.40 6.13 5.96
N GLU A 475 19.40 5.87 6.80
CA GLU A 475 20.44 6.84 7.16
C GLU A 475 21.62 6.81 6.19
N CYS A 476 21.87 7.93 5.52
CA CYS A 476 23.01 8.12 4.64
C CYS A 476 24.02 9.10 5.26
N THR A 477 25.32 8.78 5.20
CA THR A 477 26.39 9.68 5.66
C THR A 477 27.14 10.25 4.46
N TYR A 478 27.23 11.58 4.39
CA TYR A 478 27.92 12.31 3.33
C TYR A 478 29.08 13.13 3.90
N TYR A 479 30.16 13.25 3.12
CA TYR A 479 31.16 14.28 3.35
C TYR A 479 30.60 15.64 2.92
N ILE A 480 31.10 16.72 3.52
CA ILE A 480 30.66 18.08 3.20
C ILE A 480 31.79 18.76 2.43
N ALA A 481 31.45 19.34 1.27
CA ALA A 481 32.42 20.05 0.45
C ALA A 481 32.94 21.27 1.20
N SER A 482 34.23 21.59 1.03
CA SER A 482 34.85 22.73 1.71
C SER A 482 34.21 24.08 1.36
N ASN A 483 33.47 24.15 0.25
CA ASN A 483 32.75 25.32 -0.24
C ASN A 483 31.22 25.13 -0.20
N VAL A 484 30.71 24.31 0.72
CA VAL A 484 29.26 24.10 0.87
C VAL A 484 28.52 25.43 1.04
N THR A 485 27.44 25.60 0.30
CA THR A 485 26.51 26.72 0.49
C THR A 485 25.36 26.27 1.39
N VAL A 486 25.24 26.85 2.58
CA VAL A 486 24.12 26.58 3.49
C VAL A 486 23.13 27.73 3.44
N LYS A 487 21.85 27.41 3.24
CA LYS A 487 20.76 28.41 3.21
C LYS A 487 19.61 28.04 4.12
N ARG A 488 18.95 29.06 4.65
CA ARG A 488 17.63 28.97 5.27
C ARG A 488 16.79 30.11 4.71
N GLY A 489 15.72 29.75 4.00
CA GLY A 489 14.93 30.72 3.23
C GLY A 489 15.82 31.53 2.27
N SER A 490 15.83 32.85 2.45
CA SER A 490 16.66 33.77 1.66
C SER A 490 18.07 34.00 2.23
N THR A 491 18.33 33.51 3.43
CA THR A 491 19.56 33.79 4.20
C THR A 491 20.62 32.72 3.97
N THR A 492 21.85 33.13 3.68
CA THR A 492 23.03 32.24 3.68
C THR A 492 23.58 32.13 5.10
N LEU A 493 23.88 30.92 5.54
CA LEU A 493 24.39 30.60 6.88
C LEU A 493 25.77 29.93 6.79
N ASP A 494 26.51 29.98 7.89
CA ASP A 494 27.63 29.06 8.11
C ASP A 494 27.12 27.64 8.38
N LEU A 495 27.99 26.64 8.23
CA LEU A 495 27.63 25.24 8.44
C LEU A 495 27.15 24.95 9.88
N ASP A 496 27.67 25.69 10.87
CA ASP A 496 27.22 25.63 12.27
C ASP A 496 25.76 26.09 12.46
N GLY A 497 25.14 26.66 11.41
CA GLY A 497 23.73 26.98 11.38
C GLY A 497 22.80 25.77 11.20
N VAL A 498 23.31 24.63 10.72
CA VAL A 498 22.58 23.36 10.55
C VAL A 498 22.54 22.61 11.88
N ARG A 499 21.40 22.01 12.23
CA ARG A 499 21.21 21.28 13.48
C ARG A 499 20.67 19.87 13.23
N GLU A 500 20.96 18.97 14.17
CA GLU A 500 20.23 17.70 14.24
C GLU A 500 18.73 17.96 14.41
N GLY A 501 17.91 17.23 13.64
CA GLY A 501 16.48 17.43 13.49
C GLY A 501 16.07 18.45 12.41
N ASP A 502 17.00 19.17 11.78
CA ASP A 502 16.67 20.01 10.63
C ASP A 502 16.25 19.13 9.45
N VAL A 503 15.16 19.49 8.77
CA VAL A 503 14.80 18.91 7.47
C VAL A 503 15.49 19.73 6.40
N VAL A 504 16.30 19.07 5.59
CA VAL A 504 17.18 19.70 4.60
C VAL A 504 16.91 19.15 3.21
N GLU A 505 16.99 20.04 2.22
CA GLU A 505 17.18 19.69 0.81
C GLU A 505 18.66 19.89 0.48
N PHE A 506 19.32 18.95 -0.18
CA PHE A 506 20.75 19.02 -0.45
C PHE A 506 21.15 18.56 -1.85
N THR A 507 22.33 19.00 -2.27
CA THR A 507 22.92 18.71 -3.58
C THR A 507 24.33 18.19 -3.41
N LEU A 508 24.64 17.07 -4.05
CA LEU A 508 25.97 16.45 -4.10
C LEU A 508 26.77 16.98 -5.29
N ASN A 509 28.06 17.24 -5.08
CA ASN A 509 28.99 17.55 -6.15
C ASN A 509 29.47 16.27 -6.87
N ARG A 510 30.41 16.42 -7.81
CA ARG A 510 30.99 15.30 -8.57
C ARG A 510 31.80 14.30 -7.74
N ASN A 511 32.13 14.64 -6.49
CA ASN A 511 32.89 13.81 -5.54
C ASN A 511 31.98 13.17 -4.46
N ASP A 512 30.65 13.22 -4.64
CA ASP A 512 29.66 12.77 -3.65
C ASP A 512 29.67 13.58 -2.32
N GLU A 513 30.20 14.81 -2.34
CA GLU A 513 30.21 15.70 -1.19
C GLU A 513 29.04 16.69 -1.26
N VAL A 514 28.45 17.02 -0.11
CA VAL A 514 27.37 18.02 -0.01
C VAL A 514 27.92 19.40 -0.38
N SER A 515 27.38 19.97 -1.46
CA SER A 515 27.79 21.26 -2.04
C SER A 515 26.77 22.37 -1.84
N GLU A 516 25.49 22.01 -1.73
CA GLU A 516 24.44 22.93 -1.29
C GLU A 516 23.56 22.21 -0.27
N LEU A 517 23.17 22.92 0.78
CA LEU A 517 22.26 22.45 1.81
C LEU A 517 21.27 23.57 2.14
N ARG A 518 19.99 23.30 1.94
CA ARG A 518 18.88 24.22 2.19
C ARG A 518 18.03 23.68 3.33
N ILE A 519 18.02 24.38 4.44
CA ILE A 519 17.18 24.06 5.60
C ILE A 519 15.75 24.45 5.24
N LYS A 520 14.89 23.45 5.04
CA LYS A 520 13.46 23.60 4.69
C LYS A 520 12.65 23.88 5.96
N THR A 521 12.94 23.09 7.00
CA THR A 521 12.33 23.21 8.33
C THR A 521 13.42 23.05 9.38
N SER A 522 13.54 23.99 10.30
CA SER A 522 14.48 23.87 11.41
C SER A 522 13.91 23.03 12.55
N ALA A 523 14.78 22.28 13.21
CA ALA A 523 14.49 21.61 14.46
C ALA A 523 13.90 22.59 15.49
N ALA A 524 12.97 22.08 16.31
CA ALA A 524 12.29 22.87 17.32
C ALA A 524 13.31 23.54 18.24
N THR A 525 13.23 24.87 18.29
CA THR A 525 14.11 25.71 19.08
C THR A 525 13.46 25.98 20.44
N SER A 526 14.01 25.42 21.50
CA SER A 526 13.60 25.74 22.88
C SER A 526 14.23 27.04 23.37
N GLY A 527 13.48 27.83 24.14
CA GLY A 527 13.98 28.99 24.89
C GLY A 527 12.87 29.72 25.63
N THR A 528 13.20 30.85 26.24
CA THR A 528 12.25 31.75 26.90
C THR A 528 11.75 32.80 25.92
N LEU A 529 10.44 32.99 25.85
CA LEU A 529 9.83 34.06 25.07
C LEU A 529 10.18 35.42 25.71
N SER A 530 11.04 36.20 25.06
CA SER A 530 11.54 37.48 25.59
C SER A 530 10.85 38.71 24.98
N ASP A 531 10.29 38.57 23.77
CA ASP A 531 9.50 39.62 23.12
C ASP A 531 8.45 39.00 22.18
N LEU A 532 7.28 39.64 22.10
CA LEU A 532 6.21 39.27 21.17
C LEU A 532 5.60 40.55 20.60
N ASN A 533 5.80 40.78 19.30
CA ASN A 533 5.34 41.97 18.60
C ASN A 533 4.38 41.59 17.47
N LEU A 534 3.08 41.54 17.79
CA LEU A 534 2.05 41.12 16.85
C LEU A 534 1.83 42.12 15.70
N SER A 535 2.06 43.42 15.92
CA SER A 535 1.91 44.42 14.85
C SER A 535 2.99 44.32 13.77
N ARG A 536 4.18 43.85 14.15
CA ARG A 536 5.27 43.53 13.21
C ARG A 536 5.35 42.05 12.84
N ASN A 537 4.45 41.21 13.38
CA ASN A 537 4.50 39.76 13.26
C ASN A 537 5.89 39.19 13.62
N ARG A 538 6.44 39.53 14.78
CA ARG A 538 7.75 39.03 15.24
C ARG A 538 7.69 38.43 16.63
N ILE A 539 8.55 37.46 16.88
CA ILE A 539 8.76 36.82 18.17
C ILE A 539 10.26 36.72 18.47
N THR A 540 10.66 36.97 19.72
CA THR A 540 12.06 36.81 20.14
C THR A 540 12.19 35.73 21.19
N VAL A 541 13.00 34.72 20.90
CA VAL A 541 13.28 33.60 21.81
C VAL A 541 14.71 33.74 22.35
N GLU A 542 14.84 33.73 23.66
CA GLU A 542 16.09 33.81 24.40
C GLU A 542 16.50 32.42 24.91
N ARG A 543 17.66 31.92 24.49
CA ARG A 543 18.21 30.63 24.95
C ARG A 543 19.13 30.76 26.16
N SER A 544 19.86 31.86 26.20
CA SER A 544 20.81 32.23 27.26
C SER A 544 21.00 33.74 27.24
N SER A 545 21.64 34.30 28.27
CA SER A 545 21.86 35.74 28.42
C SER A 545 22.57 36.42 27.24
N SER A 546 23.26 35.65 26.39
CA SER A 546 23.96 36.13 25.20
C SER A 546 23.35 35.65 23.87
N SER A 547 22.25 34.88 23.91
CA SER A 547 21.65 34.26 22.72
C SER A 547 20.16 34.55 22.63
N ARG A 548 19.84 35.70 22.01
CA ARG A 548 18.47 36.08 21.60
C ARG A 548 18.34 35.99 20.09
N THR A 549 17.27 35.37 19.62
CA THR A 549 16.96 35.29 18.18
C THR A 549 15.55 35.78 17.93
N THR A 550 15.42 36.75 17.03
CA THR A 550 14.13 37.26 16.57
C THR A 550 13.73 36.58 15.26
N TYR A 551 12.51 36.09 15.21
CA TYR A 551 11.90 35.44 14.07
C TYR A 551 10.68 36.21 13.59
N ASP A 552 10.40 36.14 12.30
CA ASP A 552 9.11 36.58 11.76
C ASP A 552 8.08 35.45 11.95
N LEU A 553 6.82 35.81 12.20
CA LEU A 553 5.71 34.88 12.35
C LEU A 553 5.05 34.65 10.98
N ALA A 554 4.70 33.39 10.69
CA ALA A 554 3.82 33.08 9.56
C ALA A 554 2.41 33.66 9.77
N SER A 555 1.61 33.77 8.71
CA SER A 555 0.23 34.27 8.82
C SER A 555 -0.70 33.34 9.61
N ASN A 556 -0.33 32.07 9.76
CA ASN A 556 -1.12 31.03 10.40
C ASN A 556 -0.27 30.18 11.38
N VAL A 557 0.36 30.85 12.35
CA VAL A 557 1.16 30.14 13.37
C VAL A 557 0.27 29.28 14.26
N SER A 558 0.58 27.97 14.34
CA SER A 558 -0.09 27.08 15.29
C SER A 558 0.56 27.22 16.68
N VAL A 559 -0.21 27.66 17.68
CA VAL A 559 0.29 27.76 19.06
C VAL A 559 -0.41 26.71 19.93
N LYS A 560 0.37 25.86 20.61
CA LYS A 560 -0.15 24.80 21.49
C LYS A 560 0.32 24.95 22.92
N ARG A 561 -0.58 24.70 23.87
CA ARG A 561 -0.31 24.50 25.30
C ARG A 561 -0.87 23.12 25.69
N GLY A 562 0.01 22.16 25.96
CA GLY A 562 -0.38 20.75 26.07
C GLY A 562 -1.05 20.25 24.78
N SER A 563 -2.25 19.69 24.89
CA SER A 563 -3.07 19.26 23.74
C SER A 563 -3.95 20.36 23.13
N THR A 564 -4.01 21.55 23.76
CA THR A 564 -4.93 22.63 23.39
C THR A 564 -4.26 23.65 22.48
N THR A 565 -4.93 24.04 21.40
CA THR A 565 -4.52 25.18 20.56
C THR A 565 -4.98 26.49 21.21
N ILE A 566 -4.09 27.48 21.29
CA ILE A 566 -4.37 28.80 21.85
C ILE A 566 -4.03 29.90 20.83
N ASP A 567 -4.58 31.10 21.01
CA ASP A 567 -4.21 32.25 20.19
C ASP A 567 -2.85 32.83 20.62
N LEU A 568 -2.15 33.50 19.70
CA LEU A 568 -0.88 34.20 19.98
C LEU A 568 -1.02 35.25 21.09
N GLU A 569 -2.21 35.86 21.25
CA GLU A 569 -2.52 36.82 22.31
C GLU A 569 -2.53 36.18 23.71
N ARG A 570 -2.59 34.84 23.79
CA ARG A 570 -2.54 34.08 25.05
C ARG A 570 -1.14 33.61 25.44
N LEU A 571 -0.11 33.96 24.67
CA LEU A 571 1.29 33.71 25.02
C LEU A 571 1.83 34.78 25.97
N MET A 572 2.31 34.35 27.13
CA MET A 572 3.00 35.20 28.09
C MET A 572 4.47 35.37 27.72
N ILE A 573 4.94 36.62 27.66
CA ILE A 573 6.37 36.92 27.68
C ILE A 573 6.94 36.45 29.03
N GLY A 574 8.01 35.66 28.97
CA GLY A 574 8.59 34.90 30.07
C GLY A 574 8.27 33.40 30.05
N ALA A 575 7.30 32.97 29.22
CA ALA A 575 7.02 31.54 29.03
C ALA A 575 8.19 30.82 28.35
N LYS A 576 8.41 29.55 28.70
CA LYS A 576 9.28 28.65 27.94
C LYS A 576 8.51 28.09 26.76
N VAL A 577 9.13 28.15 25.59
CA VAL A 577 8.53 27.75 24.32
C VAL A 577 9.51 26.93 23.46
N GLU A 578 8.96 26.02 22.67
CA GLU A 578 9.59 25.38 21.52
C GLU A 578 9.03 26.02 20.26
N VAL A 579 9.86 26.57 19.38
CA VAL A 579 9.43 27.16 18.10
C VAL A 579 9.91 26.35 16.91
N THR A 580 9.01 26.06 15.97
CA THR A 580 9.31 25.42 14.69
C THR A 580 9.35 26.51 13.61
N VAL A 581 10.44 26.52 12.83
CA VAL A 581 10.68 27.53 11.78
C VAL A 581 10.69 26.82 10.43
N SER A 582 9.92 27.32 9.47
CA SER A 582 9.97 26.88 8.07
C SER A 582 10.34 28.07 7.18
N GLY A 583 11.40 27.91 6.38
CA GLY A 583 12.07 29.03 5.73
C GLY A 583 12.56 30.06 6.77
N ASP A 584 12.07 31.30 6.68
CA ASP A 584 12.43 32.41 7.58
C ASP A 584 11.34 32.72 8.63
N ARG A 585 10.31 31.87 8.74
CA ARG A 585 9.11 32.15 9.55
C ARG A 585 8.79 31.06 10.54
N VAL A 586 8.40 31.45 11.74
CA VAL A 586 7.85 30.54 12.75
C VAL A 586 6.46 30.09 12.29
N THR A 587 6.27 28.78 12.16
CA THR A 587 5.00 28.16 11.75
C THR A 587 4.29 27.46 12.90
N ALA A 588 5.03 27.06 13.95
CA ALA A 588 4.45 26.51 15.16
C ALA A 588 5.19 26.95 16.41
N ILE A 589 4.45 27.10 17.51
CA ILE A 589 4.95 27.42 18.85
C ILE A 589 4.30 26.43 19.81
N LYS A 590 5.10 25.77 20.63
CA LYS A 590 4.62 24.91 21.72
C LYS A 590 5.08 25.50 23.04
N VAL A 591 4.13 25.85 23.90
CA VAL A 591 4.39 26.28 25.27
C VAL A 591 4.78 25.07 26.09
N THR A 592 6.00 25.06 26.61
CA THR A 592 6.53 23.97 27.44
C THR A 592 6.36 24.26 28.92
N ASP A 593 6.38 25.53 29.33
CA ASP A 593 6.13 25.96 30.71
C ASP A 593 5.78 27.46 30.74
N ASP A 594 4.58 27.79 31.20
CA ASP A 594 4.16 29.17 31.47
C ASP A 594 3.51 29.32 32.85
N GLN A 595 3.68 28.29 33.69
CA GLN A 595 3.10 28.21 35.03
C GLN A 595 4.16 28.42 36.11
N ASN A 596 5.42 28.08 35.84
CA ASN A 596 6.55 28.18 36.75
C ASN A 596 7.65 29.09 36.19
N VAL A 597 7.26 30.34 35.89
CA VAL A 597 8.07 31.31 35.17
C VAL A 597 8.15 32.65 35.90
N THR A 598 9.15 33.47 35.55
CA THR A 598 9.20 34.88 35.96
C THR A 598 8.73 35.74 34.81
N ILE A 599 7.77 36.62 35.07
CA ILE A 599 7.19 37.52 34.07
C ILE A 599 7.21 38.96 34.58
N GLU A 600 7.13 39.92 33.66
CA GLU A 600 7.01 41.34 33.97
C GLU A 600 5.78 41.92 33.28
N GLY A 601 5.19 42.96 33.87
CA GLY A 601 4.04 43.67 33.31
C GLY A 601 3.62 44.88 34.14
N GLU A 602 2.67 45.64 33.61
CA GLU A 602 2.06 46.80 34.26
C GLU A 602 0.70 46.41 34.86
N ILE A 603 0.43 46.73 36.12
CA ILE A 603 -0.87 46.47 36.77
C ILE A 603 -1.97 47.27 36.08
N ARG A 604 -3.02 46.59 35.62
CA ARG A 604 -4.23 47.21 35.04
C ARG A 604 -5.39 47.26 36.02
N SER A 605 -5.51 46.24 36.86
CA SER A 605 -6.51 46.20 37.90
C SER A 605 -6.08 45.31 39.06
N VAL A 606 -6.62 45.61 40.23
CA VAL A 606 -6.42 44.85 41.47
C VAL A 606 -7.80 44.49 42.03
N ASP A 607 -8.05 43.20 42.25
CA ASP A 607 -9.26 42.69 42.90
C ASP A 607 -8.87 42.02 44.22
N THR A 608 -8.95 42.79 45.30
CA THR A 608 -8.64 42.33 46.65
C THR A 608 -9.62 41.26 47.15
N SER A 609 -10.86 41.24 46.64
CA SER A 609 -11.89 40.29 47.08
C SER A 609 -11.65 38.88 46.54
N ARG A 610 -10.99 38.77 45.38
CA ARG A 610 -10.69 37.50 44.72
C ARG A 610 -9.19 37.20 44.65
N GLU A 611 -8.41 37.98 45.39
CA GLU A 611 -6.94 37.86 45.48
C GLU A 611 -6.30 37.69 44.11
N ARG A 612 -6.58 38.64 43.21
CA ARG A 612 -6.06 38.60 41.83
C ARG A 612 -5.65 39.99 41.34
N ILE A 613 -4.76 40.01 40.35
CA ILE A 613 -4.48 41.19 39.53
C ILE A 613 -4.65 40.88 38.05
N THR A 614 -4.90 41.92 37.25
CA THR A 614 -4.68 41.88 35.81
C THR A 614 -3.44 42.70 35.48
N ILE A 615 -2.51 42.12 34.72
CA ILE A 615 -1.33 42.81 34.20
C ILE A 615 -1.40 42.95 32.69
N ARG A 616 -0.72 43.96 32.15
CA ARG A 616 -0.46 44.10 30.71
C ARG A 616 1.03 43.99 30.44
N GLN A 617 1.43 43.12 29.52
CA GLN A 617 2.83 42.98 29.10
C GLN A 617 3.19 43.91 27.94
N SER A 618 4.47 44.01 27.60
CA SER A 618 4.97 44.86 26.49
C SER A 618 4.41 44.49 25.13
N SER A 619 3.96 43.24 24.94
CA SER A 619 3.22 42.81 23.75
C SER A 619 1.86 43.49 23.60
N GLY A 620 1.33 44.06 24.68
CA GLY A 620 -0.02 44.59 24.77
C GLY A 620 -1.04 43.59 25.34
N ASN A 621 -0.69 42.31 25.45
CA ASN A 621 -1.54 41.26 25.98
C ASN A 621 -1.79 41.46 27.48
N GLU A 622 -3.01 41.12 27.92
CA GLU A 622 -3.41 41.19 29.33
C GLU A 622 -3.62 39.81 29.94
N PHE A 623 -3.13 39.62 31.16
CA PHE A 623 -3.21 38.36 31.90
C PHE A 623 -3.77 38.58 33.28
N GLN A 624 -4.78 37.78 33.61
CA GLN A 624 -5.41 37.76 34.91
C GLN A 624 -4.81 36.63 35.75
N LEU A 625 -4.21 36.98 36.87
CA LEU A 625 -3.38 36.08 37.69
C LEU A 625 -3.83 36.16 39.15
N TYR A 626 -3.89 35.00 39.80
CA TYR A 626 -4.27 34.88 41.21
C TYR A 626 -3.03 34.80 42.09
N PHE A 627 -3.12 35.29 43.31
CA PHE A 627 -2.09 35.07 44.32
C PHE A 627 -2.23 33.68 44.93
N GLU A 628 -1.10 33.06 45.26
CA GLU A 628 -1.14 31.93 46.21
C GLU A 628 -1.31 32.46 47.64
N ALA A 629 -1.85 31.64 48.55
CA ALA A 629 -2.07 32.06 49.94
C ALA A 629 -0.79 32.52 50.67
N SER A 630 0.38 32.02 50.24
CA SER A 630 1.71 32.37 50.79
C SER A 630 2.44 33.46 50.00
N ALA A 631 1.76 34.18 49.10
CA ALA A 631 2.42 35.11 48.20
C ALA A 631 3.10 36.26 48.96
N THR A 632 4.33 36.60 48.55
CA THR A 632 5.04 37.77 49.09
C THR A 632 4.98 38.94 48.10
N ILE A 633 4.56 40.12 48.58
CA ILE A 633 4.45 41.34 47.78
C ILE A 633 5.43 42.37 48.35
N ARG A 634 6.27 42.98 47.52
CA ARG A 634 7.29 43.95 47.95
C ARG A 634 7.28 45.21 47.09
N ASP A 635 7.51 46.36 47.71
CA ASP A 635 7.81 47.60 47.00
C ASP A 635 9.27 47.62 46.47
N GLU A 636 9.64 48.68 45.75
CA GLU A 636 10.98 48.85 45.16
C GLU A 636 12.12 48.79 46.18
N SER A 637 11.86 49.16 47.43
CA SER A 637 12.83 49.12 48.53
C SER A 637 12.93 47.73 49.19
N GLY A 638 12.07 46.79 48.78
CA GLY A 638 11.97 45.45 49.35
C GLY A 638 11.04 45.35 50.57
N ARG A 639 10.34 46.43 50.94
CA ARG A 639 9.39 46.43 52.06
C ARG A 639 8.12 45.68 51.68
N SER A 640 7.58 44.90 52.62
CA SER A 640 6.37 44.11 52.40
C SER A 640 5.14 44.99 52.19
N LEU A 641 4.32 44.62 51.20
CA LEU A 641 3.02 45.21 50.90
C LEU A 641 1.90 44.17 51.08
N ALA A 642 0.66 44.64 51.20
CA ALA A 642 -0.54 43.83 51.00
C ALA A 642 -1.12 44.05 49.60
N ILE A 643 -2.01 43.16 49.14
CA ILE A 643 -2.65 43.28 47.80
C ILE A 643 -3.37 44.62 47.66
N ARG A 644 -3.99 45.12 48.74
CA ARG A 644 -4.70 46.42 48.75
C ARG A 644 -3.80 47.64 48.53
N ASP A 645 -2.49 47.48 48.71
CA ASP A 645 -1.52 48.57 48.55
C ASP A 645 -1.03 48.67 47.10
N LEU A 646 -1.37 47.71 46.24
CA LEU A 646 -1.02 47.72 44.82
C LEU A 646 -1.86 48.76 44.07
N VAL A 647 -1.19 49.54 43.22
CA VAL A 647 -1.82 50.60 42.43
C VAL A 647 -1.74 50.25 40.94
N ASN A 648 -2.77 50.65 40.20
CA ASN A 648 -2.75 50.57 38.74
C ASN A 648 -1.57 51.38 38.18
N ARG A 649 -1.01 50.91 37.07
CA ARG A 649 0.16 51.44 36.34
C ARG A 649 1.53 51.11 36.93
N TRP A 650 1.60 50.52 38.12
CA TRP A 650 2.86 50.02 38.65
C TRP A 650 3.41 48.90 37.78
N LYS A 651 4.70 48.96 37.46
CA LYS A 651 5.40 47.85 36.82
C LYS A 651 5.85 46.86 37.87
N VAL A 652 5.59 45.59 37.61
CA VAL A 652 5.84 44.51 38.56
C VAL A 652 6.57 43.36 37.90
N ARG A 653 7.42 42.70 38.69
CA ARG A 653 8.00 41.39 38.38
C ARG A 653 7.27 40.35 39.20
N LEU A 654 6.80 39.29 38.54
CA LEU A 654 6.04 38.23 39.16
C LEU A 654 6.80 36.91 39.01
N GLN A 655 6.93 36.16 40.10
CA GLN A 655 7.32 34.75 40.05
C GLN A 655 6.06 33.92 40.19
N LEU A 656 5.77 33.13 39.16
CA LEU A 656 4.64 32.21 39.13
C LEU A 656 5.06 30.83 39.63
N ARG A 657 4.14 30.16 40.33
CA ARG A 657 4.19 28.73 40.63
C ARG A 657 2.82 28.14 40.37
N ASP A 658 2.77 27.11 39.54
CA ASP A 658 1.52 26.47 39.10
C ASP A 658 0.46 27.49 38.61
N GLY A 659 0.93 28.55 37.94
CA GLY A 659 0.09 29.63 37.37
C GLY A 659 -0.31 30.73 38.35
N ASN A 660 0.00 30.58 39.64
CA ASN A 660 -0.33 31.55 40.67
C ASN A 660 0.89 32.39 41.07
N ILE A 661 0.66 33.64 41.43
CA ILE A 661 1.68 34.58 41.88
C ILE A 661 2.16 34.13 43.26
N ARG A 662 3.40 33.61 43.30
CA ARG A 662 4.13 33.34 44.54
C ARG A 662 4.87 34.56 45.07
N ARG A 663 5.35 35.40 44.17
CA ARG A 663 6.04 36.63 44.54
C ARG A 663 5.75 37.74 43.55
N LEU A 664 5.52 38.94 44.06
CA LEU A 664 5.39 40.18 43.30
C LEU A 664 6.37 41.20 43.87
N ASP A 665 7.28 41.69 43.05
CA ASP A 665 8.15 42.83 43.37
C ASP A 665 7.75 44.01 42.47
N VAL A 666 7.46 45.18 43.06
CA VAL A 666 7.29 46.43 42.30
C VAL A 666 8.66 46.88 41.81
N ILE A 667 8.77 47.17 40.51
CA ILE A 667 10.03 47.55 39.86
C ILE A 667 10.03 49.04 39.48
N ASP A 668 8.86 49.65 39.29
CA ASP A 668 8.67 51.05 38.90
C ASP A 668 7.24 51.50 39.28
N THR A 669 7.09 52.54 40.11
CA THR A 669 5.80 53.09 40.56
C THR A 669 5.21 54.18 39.67
#